data_AF-A0A7C7CJ16-F1
#
_entry.id   AF-A0A7C7CJ16-F1
#
_cell.length_a   1.000
_cell.length_b   1.000
_cell.length_c   1.000
_cell.angle_alpha   90.00
_cell.angle_beta   90.00
_cell.angle_gamma   90.00
#
_symmetry.space_group_name_H-M   'P 1'
#
loop_
_entity.id
_entity.type
_entity.pdbx_description
1 polymer ?
#
loop_
_entity_poly.entity_id
_entity_poly.type
_entity_poly.pdbx_seq_one_letter_code
_entity_poly.pdbx_strand_id
1 'polypeptide(L)'
;MQFLRTLFSVIITTLVLLIHLPAMLLLYLFRRRALAAFVGHLLVRLGPVYIKLAQVLSTRQDVLSPDYLAAFAQLREQVPPENPAAIRRILDAAYPDGIDSVFSQFDHESIAAGSVAQVHRATLKDGTSVAVKILRPNVRRRIEGNFHLIFFLVRSGALFSRNLRAANIVGMIAELQGLLLSQTDLTDEGNNFLRFAEAYREDRDVVIPQVYMAISSSNVLVTEFVEATHPDNYATLGVDGATLAKRLDGLLDTMIFIRGLFHADLHPGNFFWNADAQIVLIDLGLVHDIPQIDRNHIITFYYSIIDGYYEFATEYFLDYLACPRATATETETVTKEDREHAFRSAFTVIDEQYRLTNGHPKFAVMFNQLLGVLARHKLELRAGYTNIFLTLITVEGYLYSLDPNFDMVENARRKRIEDNEYTSVPEEAMNLVLGESGTYSTAYFKDTDNINEAYAKRNQFLLDDCLQVETGKRMLDIGCGRGHLLLEAKKRGADILGITISPYEQQVCTDKGIEVVHTSWEDFEEDHGDRYARHDYISIVEVLSHLGSLHENRVGLVAKRLDRLIAWLHKRLVPGGKVYLQELTIDYDFLTNPQREADYQRLTEDLPWVGFTMLEQIETAADERFRITACHDHSADLVPTYDYFLGQIDHHDEKLRQIMRPDMLDMVRKEIVAYREYSEQGVLKLHRVVLESIG
;
A
#
# COMPACT_ATOMS: atom_id res chain seq x y z
N MET A 1 -21.90 9.10 5.72
CA MET A 1 -22.32 10.52 5.73
C MET A 1 -23.61 10.79 6.52
N GLN A 2 -24.75 10.19 6.18
CA GLN A 2 -25.99 10.37 6.95
C GLN A 2 -25.83 9.85 8.41
N PHE A 3 -25.02 8.80 8.60
CA PHE A 3 -24.60 8.27 9.91
C PHE A 3 -23.94 9.30 10.84
N LEU A 4 -22.84 9.96 10.44
CA LEU A 4 -22.16 10.96 11.28
C LEU A 4 -23.09 12.14 11.58
N ARG A 5 -23.88 12.60 10.61
CA ARG A 5 -24.89 13.65 10.83
C ARG A 5 -26.00 13.22 11.77
N THR A 6 -26.51 11.99 11.68
CA THR A 6 -27.58 11.47 12.54
C THR A 6 -27.07 11.11 13.93
N LEU A 7 -25.89 10.49 14.06
CA LEU A 7 -25.25 10.20 15.33
C LEU A 7 -24.88 11.51 16.05
N PHE A 8 -24.29 12.47 15.33
CA PHE A 8 -23.99 13.79 15.88
C PHE A 8 -25.26 14.56 16.23
N SER A 9 -26.30 14.52 15.40
CA SER A 9 -27.59 15.12 15.72
C SER A 9 -28.23 14.43 16.93
N VAL A 10 -28.18 13.11 17.06
CA VAL A 10 -28.74 12.41 18.23
C VAL A 10 -27.91 12.71 19.48
N ILE A 11 -26.58 12.68 19.39
CA ILE A 11 -25.67 12.99 20.50
C ILE A 11 -25.84 14.45 20.93
N ILE A 12 -25.81 15.40 19.99
CA ILE A 12 -26.04 16.83 20.26
C ILE A 12 -27.46 17.07 20.75
N THR A 13 -28.50 16.58 20.09
CA THR A 13 -29.89 16.79 20.53
C THR A 13 -30.09 16.19 21.92
N THR A 14 -29.46 15.06 22.25
CA THR A 14 -29.50 14.46 23.59
C THR A 14 -28.68 15.26 24.61
N LEU A 15 -27.52 15.82 24.22
CA LEU A 15 -26.70 16.76 25.00
C LEU A 15 -27.41 18.10 25.27
N VAL A 16 -28.13 18.59 24.26
CA VAL A 16 -28.92 19.82 24.24
C VAL A 16 -30.15 19.66 25.14
N LEU A 17 -30.76 18.48 25.16
CA LEU A 17 -31.87 18.13 26.05
C LEU A 17 -31.44 17.89 27.50
N LEU A 18 -30.26 17.30 27.74
CA LEU A 18 -29.86 16.87 29.09
C LEU A 18 -29.26 17.97 29.96
N ILE A 19 -28.73 19.07 29.40
CA ILE A 19 -27.92 19.99 30.21
C ILE A 19 -28.38 21.47 30.17
N HIS A 20 -28.56 22.18 29.03
CA HIS A 20 -28.86 23.64 29.07
C HIS A 20 -29.64 24.21 27.87
N LEU A 21 -30.80 23.62 27.52
CA LEU A 21 -31.67 24.07 26.41
C LEU A 21 -31.93 25.59 26.32
N PRO A 22 -32.17 26.34 27.43
CA PRO A 22 -32.49 27.76 27.34
C PRO A 22 -31.28 28.67 27.03
N ALA A 23 -30.10 28.36 27.59
CA ALA A 23 -28.89 29.18 27.42
C ALA A 23 -28.24 28.98 26.04
N MET A 24 -28.32 27.76 25.49
CA MET A 24 -27.82 27.47 24.15
C MET A 24 -28.72 28.01 23.04
N LEU A 25 -30.05 28.13 23.24
CA LEU A 25 -30.94 28.76 22.25
C LEU A 25 -30.59 30.25 22.05
N LEU A 26 -30.24 30.94 23.14
CA LEU A 26 -29.77 32.33 23.13
C LEU A 26 -28.39 32.49 22.46
N LEU A 27 -27.46 31.55 22.67
CA LEU A 27 -26.13 31.56 22.01
C LEU A 27 -26.21 31.17 20.52
N TYR A 28 -27.08 30.22 20.16
CA TYR A 28 -27.33 29.76 18.79
C TYR A 28 -27.92 30.87 17.91
N LEU A 29 -28.81 31.69 18.48
CA LEU A 29 -29.45 32.80 17.75
C LEU A 29 -28.54 34.03 17.59
N PHE A 30 -27.54 34.23 18.47
CA PHE A 30 -26.76 35.49 18.50
C PHE A 30 -25.23 35.37 18.37
N ARG A 31 -24.58 34.21 18.63
CA ARG A 31 -23.10 34.06 18.58
C ARG A 31 -22.61 32.64 18.25
N ARG A 32 -22.60 32.24 16.97
CA ARG A 32 -22.19 30.89 16.50
C ARG A 32 -20.77 30.46 16.92
N ARG A 33 -19.77 31.35 16.87
CA ARG A 33 -18.40 31.07 17.35
C ARG A 33 -18.32 30.78 18.85
N ALA A 34 -19.05 31.53 19.67
CA ALA A 34 -19.06 31.34 21.11
C ALA A 34 -19.72 30.00 21.49
N LEU A 35 -20.75 29.59 20.74
CA LEU A 35 -21.38 28.28 20.89
C LEU A 35 -20.41 27.15 20.50
N ALA A 36 -19.69 27.28 19.39
CA ALA A 36 -18.71 26.26 18.96
C ALA A 36 -17.59 26.06 20.01
N ALA A 37 -17.02 27.15 20.53
CA ALA A 37 -16.03 27.09 21.62
C ALA A 37 -16.61 26.48 22.91
N PHE A 38 -17.84 26.85 23.29
CA PHE A 38 -18.53 26.27 24.44
C PHE A 38 -18.76 24.77 24.29
N VAL A 39 -19.20 24.32 23.11
CA VAL A 39 -19.36 22.90 22.80
C VAL A 39 -18.01 22.19 22.88
N GLY A 40 -16.92 22.78 22.37
CA GLY A 40 -15.57 22.24 22.53
C GLY A 40 -15.19 21.99 23.99
N HIS A 41 -15.37 22.98 24.87
CA HIS A 41 -15.13 22.83 26.31
C HIS A 41 -16.03 21.77 26.96
N LEU A 42 -17.28 21.67 26.54
CA LEU A 42 -18.21 20.67 27.05
C LEU A 42 -17.73 19.26 26.67
N LEU A 43 -17.26 19.05 25.44
CA LEU A 43 -16.72 17.76 24.98
C LEU A 43 -15.50 17.34 25.81
N VAL A 44 -14.59 18.28 26.15
CA VAL A 44 -13.47 18.03 27.08
C VAL A 44 -13.96 17.55 28.44
N ARG A 45 -14.98 18.21 29.00
CA ARG A 45 -15.54 17.87 30.31
C ARG A 45 -16.21 16.50 30.33
N LEU A 46 -16.88 16.13 29.24
CA LEU A 46 -17.57 14.83 29.11
C LEU A 46 -16.59 13.67 29.02
N GLY A 47 -15.39 13.91 28.49
CA GLY A 47 -14.26 13.00 28.58
C GLY A 47 -13.85 12.37 27.24
N PRO A 48 -13.01 11.31 27.30
CA PRO A 48 -12.22 10.84 26.16
C PRO A 48 -13.04 10.46 24.92
N VAL A 49 -14.20 9.82 25.11
CA VAL A 49 -15.09 9.41 24.01
C VAL A 49 -15.55 10.61 23.18
N TYR A 50 -15.91 11.69 23.85
CA TYR A 50 -16.44 12.90 23.21
C TYR A 50 -15.33 13.73 22.56
N ILE A 51 -14.14 13.75 23.15
CA ILE A 51 -12.95 14.35 22.55
C ILE A 51 -12.59 13.60 21.27
N LYS A 52 -12.46 12.26 21.28
CA LYS A 52 -12.14 11.48 20.07
C LYS A 52 -13.20 11.65 18.98
N LEU A 53 -14.49 11.68 19.35
CA LEU A 53 -15.57 11.98 18.39
C LEU A 53 -15.44 13.38 17.78
N ALA A 54 -15.09 14.39 18.58
CA ALA A 54 -14.84 15.75 18.10
C ALA A 54 -13.67 15.78 17.11
N GLN A 55 -12.58 15.08 17.45
CA GLN A 55 -11.37 14.96 16.64
C GLN A 55 -11.66 14.28 15.29
N VAL A 56 -12.46 13.20 15.27
CA VAL A 56 -12.89 12.56 14.01
C VAL A 56 -13.80 13.50 13.20
N LEU A 57 -14.73 14.21 13.86
CA LEU A 57 -15.63 15.11 13.15
C LEU A 57 -14.94 16.37 12.61
N SER A 58 -13.85 16.83 13.21
CA SER A 58 -13.10 17.98 12.68
C SER A 58 -12.40 17.70 11.35
N THR A 59 -12.26 16.44 10.90
CA THR A 59 -11.71 16.14 9.55
C THR A 59 -12.80 16.26 8.49
N ARG A 60 -14.06 16.41 8.91
CA ARG A 60 -15.24 16.34 8.06
C ARG A 60 -15.81 17.72 7.77
N GLN A 61 -15.18 18.41 6.82
CA GLN A 61 -15.61 19.74 6.36
C GLN A 61 -17.05 19.77 5.82
N ASP A 62 -17.58 18.61 5.42
CA ASP A 62 -18.93 18.41 4.92
C ASP A 62 -20.00 18.27 6.03
N VAL A 63 -19.57 18.03 7.28
CA VAL A 63 -20.47 17.75 8.42
C VAL A 63 -20.63 18.95 9.33
N LEU A 64 -19.55 19.68 9.59
CA LEU A 64 -19.50 20.78 10.55
C LEU A 64 -19.28 22.13 9.86
N SER A 65 -19.85 23.20 10.41
CA SER A 65 -19.52 24.55 9.92
C SER A 65 -18.09 24.93 10.29
N PRO A 66 -17.44 25.88 9.57
CA PRO A 66 -16.06 26.30 9.84
C PRO A 66 -15.75 26.63 11.30
N ASP A 67 -16.68 27.27 12.01
CA ASP A 67 -16.50 27.61 13.43
C ASP A 67 -16.40 26.36 14.35
N TYR A 68 -17.14 25.28 14.06
CA TYR A 68 -17.05 24.02 14.81
C TYR A 68 -15.81 23.21 14.41
N LEU A 69 -15.44 23.23 13.13
CA LEU A 69 -14.19 22.62 12.65
C LEU A 69 -13.00 23.22 13.39
N ALA A 70 -12.92 24.55 13.47
CA ALA A 70 -11.86 25.25 14.19
C ALA A 70 -11.86 24.91 15.69
N ALA A 71 -13.03 24.92 16.35
CA ALA A 71 -13.13 24.61 17.77
C ALA A 71 -12.76 23.15 18.09
N PHE A 72 -13.10 22.20 17.20
CA PHE A 72 -12.79 20.78 17.39
C PHE A 72 -11.37 20.43 16.92
N ALA A 73 -10.78 21.19 16.01
CA ALA A 73 -9.37 21.09 15.64
C ALA A 73 -8.48 21.42 16.85
N GLN A 74 -8.82 22.45 17.64
CA GLN A 74 -8.11 22.76 18.88
C GLN A 74 -8.08 21.59 19.88
N LEU A 75 -9.11 20.72 19.88
CA LEU A 75 -9.16 19.54 20.75
C LEU A 75 -8.21 18.41 20.31
N ARG A 76 -7.62 18.49 19.12
CA ARG A 76 -6.54 17.58 18.69
C ARG A 76 -5.20 18.01 19.27
N GLU A 77 -4.95 19.32 19.26
CA GLU A 77 -3.65 19.89 19.60
C GLU A 77 -3.50 20.20 21.10
N GLN A 78 -4.60 20.59 21.78
CA GLN A 78 -4.53 21.12 23.14
C GLN A 78 -5.65 20.56 24.01
N VAL A 79 -5.40 19.39 24.62
CA VAL A 79 -6.20 18.94 25.76
C VAL A 79 -5.51 19.42 27.05
N PRO A 80 -6.23 20.05 28.00
CA PRO A 80 -5.61 20.49 29.25
C PRO A 80 -4.95 19.34 30.01
N PRO A 81 -3.77 19.54 30.63
CA PRO A 81 -3.11 18.51 31.43
C PRO A 81 -3.97 18.09 32.62
N GLU A 82 -3.77 16.85 33.05
CA GLU A 82 -4.44 16.30 34.22
C GLU A 82 -3.89 16.90 35.52
N ASN A 83 -4.66 16.78 36.60
CA ASN A 83 -4.21 17.21 37.92
C ASN A 83 -2.87 16.53 38.31
N PRO A 84 -1.82 17.31 38.68
CA PRO A 84 -0.51 16.75 39.03
C PRO A 84 -0.55 15.71 40.16
N ALA A 85 -1.45 15.87 41.14
CA ALA A 85 -1.61 14.91 42.24
C ALA A 85 -2.27 13.58 41.78
N ALA A 86 -2.97 13.58 40.64
CA ALA A 86 -3.47 12.35 40.04
C ALA A 86 -2.38 11.62 39.26
N ILE A 87 -1.59 12.35 38.49
CA ILE A 87 -0.43 11.81 37.77
C ILE A 87 0.60 11.22 38.74
N ARG A 88 0.88 11.93 39.84
CA ARG A 88 1.78 11.43 40.87
C ARG A 88 1.33 10.10 41.47
N ARG A 89 0.03 9.91 41.72
CA ARG A 89 -0.50 8.62 42.21
C ARG A 89 -0.28 7.46 41.23
N ILE A 90 -0.33 7.73 39.93
CA ILE A 90 -0.06 6.73 38.90
C ILE A 90 1.43 6.39 38.88
N LEU A 91 2.30 7.41 38.96
CA LEU A 91 3.75 7.23 39.02
C LEU A 91 4.19 6.50 40.29
N ASP A 92 3.64 6.84 41.46
CA ASP A 92 3.92 6.15 42.73
C ASP A 92 3.50 4.67 42.69
N ALA A 93 2.44 4.34 41.94
CA ALA A 93 2.00 2.96 41.73
C ALA A 93 2.87 2.21 40.72
N ALA A 94 3.35 2.88 39.67
CA ALA A 94 4.25 2.30 38.67
C ALA A 94 5.67 2.10 39.22
N TYR A 95 6.11 2.97 40.14
CA TYR A 95 7.46 2.99 40.71
C TYR A 95 7.39 3.00 42.26
N PRO A 96 7.19 1.84 42.91
CA PRO A 96 7.03 1.75 44.37
C PRO A 96 8.23 2.27 45.19
N ASP A 97 9.44 2.19 44.61
CA ASP A 97 10.67 2.71 45.22
C ASP A 97 10.86 4.23 44.98
N GLY A 98 9.87 4.88 44.37
CA GLY A 98 9.85 6.31 44.06
C GLY A 98 10.33 6.61 42.64
N ILE A 99 9.80 7.67 42.02
CA ILE A 99 10.16 8.09 40.66
C ILE A 99 11.66 8.39 40.50
N ASP A 100 12.28 8.91 41.56
CA ASP A 100 13.71 9.20 41.63
C ASP A 100 14.58 7.93 41.66
N SER A 101 14.01 6.73 41.78
CA SER A 101 14.75 5.48 41.60
C SER A 101 15.04 5.20 40.11
N VAL A 102 14.15 5.66 39.22
CA VAL A 102 14.22 5.41 37.76
C VAL A 102 14.80 6.61 37.02
N PHE A 103 14.33 7.81 37.34
CA PHE A 103 14.70 9.03 36.63
C PHE A 103 15.69 9.87 37.43
N SER A 104 16.68 10.46 36.77
CA SER A 104 17.56 11.48 37.36
C SER A 104 16.88 12.84 37.40
N GLN A 105 16.03 13.11 36.42
CA GLN A 105 15.19 14.30 36.32
C GLN A 105 13.85 13.92 35.70
N PHE A 106 12.75 14.46 36.22
CA PHE A 106 11.41 14.29 35.66
C PHE A 106 10.73 15.64 35.58
N ASP A 107 10.27 16.04 34.39
CA ASP A 107 9.50 17.26 34.22
C ASP A 107 8.04 17.04 34.62
N HIS A 108 7.59 17.74 35.66
CA HIS A 108 6.21 17.65 36.11
C HIS A 108 5.23 18.42 35.22
N GLU A 109 5.72 19.30 34.36
CA GLU A 109 4.92 19.88 33.29
C GLU A 109 4.88 18.90 32.10
N SER A 110 3.68 18.66 31.57
CA SER A 110 3.51 17.78 30.41
C SER A 110 3.91 18.52 29.14
N ILE A 111 4.71 17.89 28.29
CA ILE A 111 5.05 18.43 26.96
C ILE A 111 3.90 18.28 25.96
N ALA A 112 3.03 17.28 26.18
CA ALA A 112 1.85 17.04 25.37
C ALA A 112 0.75 16.38 26.21
N ALA A 113 -0.51 16.65 25.88
CA ALA A 113 -1.64 16.05 26.57
C ALA A 113 -2.74 15.69 25.57
N GLY A 114 -3.15 14.43 25.59
CA GLY A 114 -4.22 13.87 24.78
C GLY A 114 -5.46 13.54 25.59
N SER A 115 -6.43 12.91 24.92
CA SER A 115 -7.71 12.51 25.50
C SER A 115 -7.59 11.35 26.48
N VAL A 116 -6.64 10.44 26.26
CA VAL A 116 -6.45 9.21 27.05
C VAL A 116 -5.19 9.25 27.92
N ALA A 117 -4.12 9.88 27.45
CA ALA A 117 -2.83 9.97 28.12
C ALA A 117 -2.23 11.37 28.03
N GLN A 118 -1.17 11.63 28.80
CA GLN A 118 -0.31 12.80 28.64
C GLN A 118 1.15 12.40 28.69
N VAL A 119 2.04 13.20 28.11
CA VAL A 119 3.46 12.89 27.94
C VAL A 119 4.29 13.90 28.71
N HIS A 120 5.30 13.40 29.41
CA HIS A 120 6.29 14.18 30.15
C HIS A 120 7.69 13.91 29.59
N ARG A 121 8.58 14.90 29.68
CA ARG A 121 10.01 14.69 29.43
C ARG A 121 10.69 14.25 30.71
N ALA A 122 11.59 13.28 30.62
CA ALA A 122 12.43 12.86 31.75
C ALA A 122 13.83 12.47 31.27
N THR A 123 14.72 12.26 32.23
CA THR A 123 16.09 11.79 32.00
C THR A 123 16.32 10.56 32.87
N LEU A 124 16.82 9.48 32.28
CA LEU A 124 17.19 8.27 33.01
C LEU A 124 18.47 8.48 33.85
N LYS A 125 18.82 7.52 34.70
CA LYS A 125 20.02 7.59 35.55
C LYS A 125 21.34 7.62 34.79
N ASP A 126 21.36 7.09 33.58
CA ASP A 126 22.52 7.09 32.67
C ASP A 126 22.63 8.38 31.84
N GLY A 127 21.67 9.31 31.96
CA GLY A 127 21.63 10.57 31.21
C GLY A 127 20.78 10.52 29.95
N THR A 128 20.20 9.37 29.60
CA THR A 128 19.38 9.23 28.40
C THR A 128 18.06 10.01 28.53
N SER A 129 17.72 10.81 27.52
CA SER A 129 16.44 11.55 27.47
C SER A 129 15.30 10.65 27.01
N VAL A 130 14.17 10.71 27.74
CA VAL A 130 13.01 9.83 27.49
C VAL A 130 11.69 10.60 27.54
N ALA A 131 10.73 10.12 26.76
CA ALA A 131 9.33 10.51 26.80
C ALA A 131 8.57 9.53 27.71
N VAL A 132 7.83 10.04 28.67
CA VAL A 132 7.04 9.24 29.62
C VAL A 132 5.56 9.52 29.38
N LYS A 133 4.90 8.61 28.66
CA LYS A 133 3.45 8.65 28.38
C LYS A 133 2.71 8.00 29.55
N ILE A 134 1.78 8.74 30.15
CA ILE A 134 1.05 8.34 31.36
C ILE A 134 -0.45 8.37 31.07
N LEU A 135 -1.15 7.26 31.33
CA LEU A 135 -2.60 7.20 31.19
C LEU A 135 -3.29 8.14 32.17
N ARG A 136 -4.39 8.77 31.74
CA ARG A 136 -5.25 9.54 32.63
C ARG A 136 -5.93 8.63 33.65
N PRO A 137 -6.16 9.12 34.89
CA PRO A 137 -6.75 8.32 35.96
C PRO A 137 -8.16 7.86 35.60
N ASN A 138 -8.46 6.58 35.86
CA ASN A 138 -9.77 5.96 35.63
C ASN A 138 -10.29 6.07 34.18
N VAL A 139 -9.40 6.27 33.19
CA VAL A 139 -9.80 6.51 31.80
C VAL A 139 -10.68 5.39 31.24
N ARG A 140 -10.33 4.14 31.51
CA ARG A 140 -11.12 2.96 31.12
C ARG A 140 -12.55 3.00 31.66
N ARG A 141 -12.70 3.19 32.98
CA ARG A 141 -14.04 3.27 33.62
C ARG A 141 -14.86 4.45 33.07
N ARG A 142 -14.22 5.58 32.76
CA ARG A 142 -14.90 6.74 32.15
C ARG A 142 -15.41 6.40 30.75
N ILE A 143 -14.59 5.73 29.93
CA ILE A 143 -14.97 5.27 28.59
C ILE A 143 -16.13 4.27 28.69
N GLU A 144 -16.02 3.23 29.52
CA GLU A 144 -17.07 2.24 29.74
C GLU A 144 -18.39 2.92 30.18
N GLY A 145 -18.33 3.83 31.16
CA GLY A 145 -19.49 4.57 31.64
C GLY A 145 -20.14 5.45 30.58
N ASN A 146 -19.35 6.13 29.74
CA ASN A 146 -19.88 6.91 28.61
C ASN A 146 -20.58 6.00 27.60
N PHE A 147 -19.99 4.86 27.23
CA PHE A 147 -20.60 3.94 26.30
C PHE A 147 -21.86 3.27 26.87
N HIS A 148 -21.92 2.96 28.16
CA HIS A 148 -23.15 2.46 28.79
C HIS A 148 -24.32 3.43 28.58
N LEU A 149 -24.11 4.73 28.78
CA LEU A 149 -25.13 5.75 28.54
C LEU A 149 -25.47 5.85 27.04
N ILE A 150 -24.47 5.86 26.16
CA ILE A 150 -24.67 5.92 24.72
C ILE A 150 -25.49 4.71 24.23
N PHE A 151 -25.16 3.48 24.66
CA PHE A 151 -25.92 2.28 24.33
C PHE A 151 -27.35 2.32 24.85
N PHE A 152 -27.54 2.79 26.09
CA PHE A 152 -28.87 2.95 26.66
C PHE A 152 -29.72 3.91 25.80
N LEU A 153 -29.17 5.06 25.43
CA LEU A 153 -29.85 6.05 24.58
C LEU A 153 -30.15 5.52 23.19
N VAL A 154 -29.18 4.86 22.55
CA VAL A 154 -29.32 4.32 21.19
C VAL A 154 -30.32 3.18 21.16
N ARG A 155 -30.27 2.24 22.13
CA ARG A 155 -31.26 1.16 22.25
C ARG A 155 -32.65 1.69 22.54
N SER A 156 -32.77 2.73 23.37
CA SER A 156 -34.06 3.37 23.68
C SER A 156 -34.62 4.13 22.46
N GLY A 157 -33.78 4.88 21.73
CA GLY A 157 -34.18 5.57 20.51
C GLY A 157 -34.52 4.64 19.34
N ALA A 158 -33.84 3.50 19.25
CA ALA A 158 -34.13 2.44 18.28
C ALA A 158 -35.55 1.86 18.42
N LEU A 159 -36.16 1.92 19.61
CA LEU A 159 -37.57 1.54 19.83
C LEU A 159 -38.54 2.45 19.07
N PHE A 160 -38.20 3.73 18.90
CA PHE A 160 -39.08 4.76 18.34
C PHE A 160 -38.79 5.12 16.87
N SER A 161 -37.65 4.67 16.31
CA SER A 161 -37.29 4.91 14.91
C SER A 161 -36.82 3.64 14.21
N ARG A 162 -37.58 3.22 13.20
CA ARG A 162 -37.24 2.08 12.33
C ARG A 162 -35.91 2.33 11.57
N ASN A 163 -35.60 3.58 11.26
CA ASN A 163 -34.36 4.00 10.61
C ASN A 163 -33.11 3.88 11.50
N LEU A 164 -33.24 3.98 12.83
CA LEU A 164 -32.12 3.80 13.76
C LEU A 164 -31.79 2.31 13.98
N ARG A 165 -32.80 1.42 13.92
CA ARG A 165 -32.60 -0.05 13.91
C ARG A 165 -31.93 -0.51 12.62
N ALA A 166 -32.39 0.02 11.49
CA ALA A 166 -31.86 -0.26 10.16
C ALA A 166 -30.56 0.51 9.83
N ALA A 167 -29.71 0.85 10.82
CA ALA A 167 -28.41 1.48 10.56
C ALA A 167 -27.24 0.82 11.31
N ASN A 168 -27.45 -0.35 11.93
CA ASN A 168 -26.49 -1.06 12.80
C ASN A 168 -25.69 -0.13 13.74
N ILE A 169 -26.35 0.91 14.26
CA ILE A 169 -25.71 1.96 15.07
C ILE A 169 -25.11 1.35 16.34
N VAL A 170 -25.74 0.30 16.86
CA VAL A 170 -25.25 -0.45 18.02
C VAL A 170 -23.92 -1.13 17.70
N GLY A 171 -23.78 -1.78 16.53
CA GLY A 171 -22.52 -2.41 16.11
C GLY A 171 -21.39 -1.38 15.96
N MET A 172 -21.63 -0.28 15.26
CA MET A 172 -20.63 0.78 15.06
C MET A 172 -20.17 1.42 16.38
N ILE A 173 -21.09 1.62 17.33
CA ILE A 173 -20.76 2.14 18.67
C ILE A 173 -19.96 1.10 19.47
N ALA A 174 -20.23 -0.19 19.30
CA ALA A 174 -19.44 -1.26 19.92
C ALA A 174 -18.02 -1.33 19.36
N GLU A 175 -17.85 -1.16 18.05
CA GLU A 175 -16.52 -1.06 17.43
C GLU A 175 -15.74 0.15 17.96
N LEU A 176 -16.37 1.33 18.02
CA LEU A 176 -15.75 2.53 18.59
C LEU A 176 -15.40 2.34 20.07
N GLN A 177 -16.25 1.65 20.84
CA GLN A 177 -15.94 1.29 22.23
C GLN A 177 -14.69 0.41 22.29
N GLY A 178 -14.62 -0.64 21.46
CA GLY A 178 -13.45 -1.52 21.39
C GLY A 178 -12.16 -0.75 21.10
N LEU A 179 -12.17 0.11 20.07
CA LEU A 179 -11.03 0.94 19.67
C LEU A 179 -10.58 1.94 20.74
N LEU A 180 -11.50 2.49 21.52
CA LEU A 180 -11.15 3.41 22.62
C LEU A 180 -10.67 2.67 23.86
N LEU A 181 -11.19 1.46 24.12
CA LEU A 181 -10.75 0.62 25.22
C LEU A 181 -9.36 0.02 24.97
N SER A 182 -9.00 -0.29 23.72
CA SER A 182 -7.66 -0.78 23.39
C SER A 182 -6.57 0.25 23.70
N GLN A 183 -6.89 1.55 23.64
CA GLN A 183 -5.96 2.63 24.03
C GLN A 183 -5.79 2.79 25.55
N THR A 184 -6.45 1.98 26.38
CA THR A 184 -6.40 2.08 27.85
C THR A 184 -5.39 1.14 28.50
N ASP A 185 -4.57 0.47 27.71
CA ASP A 185 -3.42 -0.32 28.16
C ASP A 185 -2.20 0.05 27.32
N LEU A 186 -1.21 0.70 27.93
CA LEU A 186 0.00 1.13 27.22
C LEU A 186 0.97 -0.03 26.94
N THR A 187 0.72 -1.23 27.46
CA THR A 187 1.52 -2.42 27.13
C THR A 187 1.35 -2.77 25.65
N ASP A 188 0.12 -2.65 25.12
CA ASP A 188 -0.18 -2.91 23.71
C ASP A 188 0.53 -1.92 22.79
N GLU A 189 0.53 -0.63 23.16
CA GLU A 189 1.27 0.41 22.44
C GLU A 189 2.78 0.17 22.48
N GLY A 190 3.35 -0.18 23.65
CA GLY A 190 4.76 -0.55 23.76
C GLY A 190 5.15 -1.74 22.88
N ASN A 191 4.31 -2.77 22.83
CA ASN A 191 4.50 -3.91 21.92
C ASN A 191 4.42 -3.48 20.44
N ASN A 192 3.52 -2.57 20.08
CA ASN A 192 3.43 -2.04 18.72
C ASN A 192 4.69 -1.27 18.32
N PHE A 193 5.29 -0.47 19.22
CA PHE A 193 6.59 0.15 18.98
C PHE A 193 7.67 -0.90 18.70
N LEU A 194 7.74 -1.99 19.46
CA LEU A 194 8.71 -3.06 19.20
C LEU A 194 8.48 -3.73 17.84
N ARG A 195 7.22 -3.97 17.47
CA ARG A 195 6.85 -4.53 16.16
C ARG A 195 7.26 -3.60 15.01
N PHE A 196 7.00 -2.30 15.15
CA PHE A 196 7.42 -1.30 14.16
C PHE A 196 8.95 -1.17 14.11
N ALA A 197 9.64 -1.15 15.25
CA ALA A 197 11.09 -1.05 15.30
C ALA A 197 11.76 -2.23 14.58
N GLU A 198 11.25 -3.44 14.74
CA GLU A 198 11.72 -4.61 14.00
C GLU A 198 11.36 -4.52 12.52
N ALA A 199 10.10 -4.20 12.20
CA ALA A 199 9.63 -4.11 10.83
C ALA A 199 10.38 -3.04 10.01
N TYR A 200 10.77 -1.91 10.62
CA TYR A 200 11.40 -0.78 9.95
C TYR A 200 12.89 -0.63 10.29
N ARG A 201 13.54 -1.68 10.81
CA ARG A 201 14.94 -1.65 11.25
C ARG A 201 15.94 -1.22 10.16
N GLU A 202 15.65 -1.55 8.91
CA GLU A 202 16.48 -1.23 7.73
C GLU A 202 15.98 0.00 6.96
N ASP A 203 14.86 0.59 7.38
CA ASP A 203 14.28 1.78 6.74
C ASP A 203 15.06 3.03 7.19
N ARG A 204 15.54 3.80 6.22
CA ARG A 204 16.35 5.00 6.48
C ARG A 204 15.52 6.26 6.62
N ASP A 205 14.25 6.23 6.25
CA ASP A 205 13.37 7.39 6.29
C ASP A 205 12.45 7.39 7.51
N VAL A 206 12.43 6.30 8.30
CA VAL A 206 11.56 6.12 9.46
C VAL A 206 12.37 5.89 10.74
N VAL A 207 12.03 6.60 11.80
CA VAL A 207 12.62 6.47 13.13
C VAL A 207 11.54 5.99 14.09
N ILE A 208 11.78 4.84 14.72
CA ILE A 208 10.94 4.29 15.78
C ILE A 208 11.69 4.45 17.11
N PRO A 209 11.23 5.34 18.02
CA PRO A 209 11.82 5.53 19.33
C PRO A 209 12.01 4.21 20.10
N GLN A 210 13.18 4.03 20.72
CA GLN A 210 13.44 2.85 21.55
C GLN A 210 12.46 2.78 22.74
N VAL A 211 11.92 1.59 23.02
CA VAL A 211 11.05 1.37 24.17
C VAL A 211 11.83 0.82 25.37
N TYR A 212 11.63 1.41 26.54
CA TYR A 212 12.21 0.94 27.80
C TYR A 212 11.19 0.07 28.57
N MET A 213 10.97 -1.16 28.08
CA MET A 213 9.93 -2.06 28.62
C MET A 213 10.09 -2.36 30.11
N ALA A 214 11.33 -2.49 30.61
CA ALA A 214 11.60 -2.84 32.01
C ALA A 214 11.11 -1.79 33.03
N ILE A 215 10.91 -0.55 32.57
CA ILE A 215 10.42 0.58 33.39
C ILE A 215 9.06 1.10 32.89
N SER A 216 8.40 0.32 32.02
CA SER A 216 7.05 0.58 31.51
C SER A 216 6.03 -0.36 32.17
N SER A 217 4.76 0.00 32.08
CA SER A 217 3.61 -0.73 32.63
C SER A 217 2.36 -0.44 31.81
N SER A 218 1.23 -1.06 32.14
CA SER A 218 -0.05 -0.79 31.48
C SER A 218 -0.54 0.67 31.62
N ASN A 219 -0.02 1.45 32.57
CA ASN A 219 -0.39 2.85 32.78
C ASN A 219 0.73 3.87 32.46
N VAL A 220 1.96 3.41 32.21
CA VAL A 220 3.12 4.26 31.93
C VAL A 220 3.97 3.62 30.84
N LEU A 221 4.17 4.31 29.72
CA LEU A 221 5.08 3.89 28.66
C LEU A 221 6.27 4.85 28.59
N VAL A 222 7.48 4.29 28.63
CA VAL A 222 8.72 5.05 28.52
C VAL A 222 9.39 4.74 27.19
N THR A 223 9.54 5.75 26.35
CA THR A 223 10.26 5.67 25.07
C THR A 223 11.40 6.67 25.01
N GLU A 224 12.33 6.47 24.08
CA GLU A 224 13.35 7.47 23.75
C GLU A 224 12.70 8.80 23.38
N PHE A 225 13.28 9.90 23.89
CA PHE A 225 12.88 11.24 23.47
C PHE A 225 13.68 11.65 22.25
N VAL A 226 13.03 11.64 21.08
CA VAL A 226 13.63 12.11 19.82
C VAL A 226 13.27 13.57 19.62
N GLU A 227 14.28 14.43 19.50
CA GLU A 227 14.10 15.84 19.17
C GLU A 227 13.58 15.94 17.72
N ALA A 228 12.34 16.43 17.55
CA ALA A 228 11.68 16.46 16.26
C ALA A 228 10.75 17.68 16.10
N THR A 229 10.58 18.10 14.85
CA THR A 229 9.78 19.24 14.43
C THR A 229 8.36 18.79 14.09
N HIS A 230 7.36 19.51 14.61
CA HIS A 230 5.96 19.24 14.29
C HIS A 230 5.73 19.33 12.76
N PRO A 231 4.92 18.44 12.17
CA PRO A 231 4.63 18.44 10.73
C PRO A 231 4.20 19.78 10.14
N ASP A 232 3.47 20.62 10.88
CA ASP A 232 3.07 21.97 10.42
C ASP A 232 4.23 22.98 10.33
N ASN A 233 5.34 22.70 11.02
CA ASN A 233 6.52 23.56 11.07
C ASN A 233 7.66 23.03 10.19
N TYR A 234 7.38 22.09 9.28
CA TYR A 234 8.41 21.42 8.45
C TYR A 234 9.34 22.39 7.70
N ALA A 235 8.87 23.60 7.38
CA ALA A 235 9.65 24.63 6.71
C ALA A 235 10.94 25.01 7.48
N THR A 236 11.02 24.78 8.81
CA THR A 236 12.23 25.06 9.59
C THR A 236 13.36 24.07 9.34
N LEU A 237 13.08 22.93 8.71
CA LEU A 237 14.09 21.91 8.38
C LEU A 237 14.96 22.32 7.18
N GLY A 238 14.49 23.25 6.34
CA GLY A 238 15.18 23.64 5.11
C GLY A 238 15.20 22.56 4.02
N VAL A 239 14.38 21.52 4.17
CA VAL A 239 14.20 20.44 3.19
C VAL A 239 12.98 20.74 2.32
N ASP A 240 13.08 20.41 1.04
CA ASP A 240 11.99 20.59 0.08
C ASP A 240 10.76 19.73 0.45
N GLY A 241 9.57 20.34 0.35
CA GLY A 241 8.30 19.69 0.69
C GLY A 241 8.04 18.43 -0.13
N ALA A 242 8.44 18.41 -1.41
CA ALA A 242 8.29 17.23 -2.25
C ALA A 242 9.12 16.03 -1.75
N THR A 243 10.28 16.28 -1.13
CA THR A 243 11.09 15.21 -0.52
C THR A 243 10.39 14.61 0.70
N LEU A 244 9.81 15.45 1.54
CA LEU A 244 9.02 15.01 2.71
C LEU A 244 7.76 14.25 2.27
N ALA A 245 7.09 14.73 1.21
CA ALA A 245 5.92 14.08 0.65
C ALA A 245 6.25 12.67 0.14
N LYS A 246 7.35 12.51 -0.61
CA LYS A 246 7.82 11.19 -1.07
C LYS A 246 8.09 10.23 0.08
N ARG A 247 8.75 10.68 1.14
CA ARG A 247 9.04 9.86 2.34
C ARG A 247 7.75 9.38 3.02
N LEU A 248 6.81 10.29 3.26
CA LEU A 248 5.56 9.94 3.94
C LEU A 248 4.68 9.02 3.09
N ASP A 249 4.62 9.26 1.78
CA ASP A 249 3.96 8.37 0.84
C ASP A 249 4.66 6.99 0.80
N GLY A 250 6.00 6.95 0.88
CA GLY A 250 6.80 5.71 1.00
C GLY A 250 6.43 4.89 2.23
N LEU A 251 6.29 5.54 3.38
CA LEU A 251 5.82 4.90 4.60
C LEU A 251 4.39 4.36 4.43
N LEU A 252 3.50 5.12 3.79
CA LEU A 252 2.11 4.71 3.56
C LEU A 252 2.02 3.44 2.71
N ASP A 253 2.74 3.41 1.58
CA ASP A 253 2.81 2.25 0.69
C ASP A 253 3.43 1.05 1.40
N THR A 254 4.50 1.27 2.18
CA THR A 254 5.15 0.19 2.93
C THR A 254 4.21 -0.42 3.96
N MET A 255 3.46 0.40 4.70
CA MET A 255 2.47 -0.07 5.68
C MET A 255 1.34 -0.87 5.03
N ILE A 256 0.82 -0.39 3.90
CA ILE A 256 -0.39 -0.95 3.28
C ILE A 256 -0.05 -2.09 2.33
N PHE A 257 0.86 -1.86 1.37
CA PHE A 257 1.11 -2.75 0.24
C PHE A 257 2.23 -3.76 0.48
N ILE A 258 3.24 -3.39 1.28
CA ILE A 258 4.40 -4.26 1.50
C ILE A 258 4.22 -5.11 2.76
N ARG A 259 4.16 -4.46 3.93
CA ARG A 259 4.24 -5.15 5.23
C ARG A 259 2.88 -5.57 5.77
N GLY A 260 1.81 -4.87 5.41
CA GLY A 260 0.48 -5.06 6.01
C GLY A 260 0.41 -4.70 7.50
N LEU A 261 1.45 -4.07 8.06
CA LEU A 261 1.47 -3.54 9.43
C LEU A 261 1.07 -2.07 9.38
N PHE A 262 -0.20 -1.80 9.67
CA PHE A 262 -0.84 -0.54 9.32
C PHE A 262 -1.17 0.31 10.54
N HIS A 263 -0.67 1.56 10.54
CA HIS A 263 -1.06 2.54 11.55
C HIS A 263 -2.39 3.22 11.15
N ALA A 264 -3.48 2.80 11.80
CA ALA A 264 -4.85 3.17 11.46
C ALA A 264 -5.27 4.59 11.88
N ASP A 265 -4.35 5.38 12.42
CA ASP A 265 -4.59 6.76 12.85
C ASP A 265 -3.37 7.65 12.54
N LEU A 266 -2.64 7.36 11.46
CA LEU A 266 -1.52 8.20 11.04
C LEU A 266 -2.03 9.58 10.61
N HIS A 267 -1.74 10.60 11.41
CA HIS A 267 -2.06 12.01 11.15
C HIS A 267 -0.93 12.92 11.65
N PRO A 268 -0.87 14.21 11.26
CA PRO A 268 0.20 15.16 11.64
C PRO A 268 0.45 15.41 13.14
N GLY A 269 -0.25 14.70 14.03
CA GLY A 269 -0.01 14.74 15.48
C GLY A 269 0.61 13.46 16.04
N ASN A 270 0.69 12.39 15.25
CA ASN A 270 1.23 11.09 15.65
C ASN A 270 2.59 10.78 15.00
N PHE A 271 3.07 11.67 14.12
CA PHE A 271 4.42 11.62 13.56
C PHE A 271 5.04 13.01 13.51
N PHE A 272 6.37 13.08 13.54
CA PHE A 272 7.16 14.31 13.52
C PHE A 272 8.35 14.15 12.56
N TRP A 273 9.04 15.25 12.25
CA TRP A 273 10.23 15.25 11.41
C TRP A 273 11.48 15.52 12.24
N ASN A 274 12.46 14.61 12.29
CA ASN A 274 13.72 14.91 12.97
C ASN A 274 14.61 15.87 12.16
N ALA A 275 15.79 16.20 12.67
CA ALA A 275 16.74 17.10 12.01
C ALA A 275 17.20 16.61 10.63
N ASP A 276 17.22 15.29 10.40
CA ASP A 276 17.57 14.65 9.12
C ASP A 276 16.34 14.48 8.20
N ALA A 277 15.22 15.12 8.56
CA ALA A 277 13.93 15.04 7.88
C ALA A 277 13.35 13.62 7.79
N GLN A 278 13.71 12.73 8.71
CA GLN A 278 13.13 11.39 8.86
C GLN A 278 11.82 11.46 9.64
N ILE A 279 10.91 10.52 9.36
CA ILE A 279 9.61 10.38 10.01
C ILE A 279 9.79 9.72 11.37
N VAL A 280 9.55 10.44 12.44
CA VAL A 280 9.53 9.90 13.80
C VAL A 280 8.10 9.52 14.16
N LEU A 281 7.81 8.23 14.34
CA LEU A 281 6.50 7.77 14.82
C LEU A 281 6.45 7.86 16.34
N ILE A 282 5.54 8.66 16.88
CA ILE A 282 5.47 8.95 18.33
C ILE A 282 4.23 8.37 19.02
N ASP A 283 3.24 7.91 18.25
CA ASP A 283 2.07 7.20 18.75
C ASP A 283 1.83 5.96 17.88
N LEU A 284 1.79 4.80 18.52
CA LEU A 284 1.47 3.52 17.88
C LEU A 284 0.35 2.79 18.63
N GLY A 285 -0.57 3.55 19.23
CA GLY A 285 -1.71 3.02 19.98
C GLY A 285 -2.80 2.40 19.11
N LEU A 286 -2.82 2.72 17.81
CA LEU A 286 -3.78 2.19 16.83
C LEU A 286 -3.05 1.57 15.64
N VAL A 287 -2.68 0.30 15.81
CA VAL A 287 -2.03 -0.53 14.80
C VAL A 287 -2.92 -1.72 14.48
N HIS A 288 -3.05 -2.04 13.20
CA HIS A 288 -3.79 -3.19 12.70
C HIS A 288 -2.94 -3.98 11.72
N ASP A 289 -3.07 -5.29 11.77
CA ASP A 289 -2.59 -6.16 10.70
C ASP A 289 -3.64 -6.20 9.60
N ILE A 290 -3.23 -5.88 8.37
CA ILE A 290 -4.05 -6.06 7.17
C ILE A 290 -3.79 -7.48 6.68
N PRO A 291 -4.80 -8.37 6.71
CA PRO A 291 -4.67 -9.70 6.12
C PRO A 291 -4.21 -9.62 4.67
N GLN A 292 -3.38 -10.57 4.23
CA GLN A 292 -2.82 -10.56 2.87
C GLN A 292 -3.91 -10.50 1.79
N ILE A 293 -5.03 -11.20 1.98
CA ILE A 293 -6.16 -11.15 1.05
C ILE A 293 -6.78 -9.74 0.95
N ASP A 294 -6.93 -9.05 2.07
CA ASP A 294 -7.47 -7.69 2.11
C ASP A 294 -6.49 -6.71 1.45
N ARG A 295 -5.20 -6.89 1.71
CA ARG A 295 -4.12 -6.14 1.06
C ARG A 295 -4.17 -6.32 -0.46
N ASN A 296 -4.30 -7.55 -0.94
CA ASN A 296 -4.43 -7.84 -2.37
C ASN A 296 -5.65 -7.15 -3.00
N HIS A 297 -6.79 -7.10 -2.31
CA HIS A 297 -7.96 -6.38 -2.79
C HIS A 297 -7.73 -4.87 -2.90
N ILE A 298 -7.06 -4.27 -1.90
CA ILE A 298 -6.75 -2.84 -1.92
C ILE A 298 -5.74 -2.52 -3.03
N ILE A 299 -4.66 -3.30 -3.14
CA ILE A 299 -3.63 -3.19 -4.19
C ILE A 299 -4.28 -3.30 -5.57
N THR A 300 -5.08 -4.34 -5.80
CA THR A 300 -5.73 -4.57 -7.10
C THR A 300 -6.63 -3.40 -7.47
N PHE A 301 -7.47 -2.92 -6.55
CA PHE A 301 -8.32 -1.76 -6.80
C PHE A 301 -7.49 -0.50 -7.10
N TYR A 302 -6.47 -0.24 -6.30
CA TYR A 302 -5.61 0.94 -6.40
C TYR A 302 -4.83 0.95 -7.73
N TYR A 303 -4.12 -0.12 -8.07
CA TYR A 303 -3.36 -0.20 -9.32
C TYR A 303 -4.25 -0.31 -10.56
N SER A 304 -5.47 -0.83 -10.46
CA SER A 304 -6.43 -0.77 -11.57
C SER A 304 -6.78 0.66 -11.96
N ILE A 305 -6.83 1.59 -10.99
CA ILE A 305 -7.04 3.01 -11.26
C ILE A 305 -5.76 3.61 -11.86
N ILE A 306 -4.59 3.31 -11.29
CA ILE A 306 -3.28 3.79 -11.79
C ILE A 306 -3.05 3.40 -13.25
N ASP A 307 -3.44 2.17 -13.61
CA ASP A 307 -3.22 1.61 -14.95
C ASP A 307 -4.28 2.05 -15.98
N GLY A 308 -5.29 2.83 -15.56
CA GLY A 308 -6.37 3.30 -16.44
C GLY A 308 -7.51 2.31 -16.65
N TYR A 309 -7.56 1.19 -15.91
CA TYR A 309 -8.62 0.18 -16.00
C TYR A 309 -9.84 0.55 -15.14
N TYR A 310 -10.45 1.72 -15.37
CA TYR A 310 -11.51 2.26 -14.50
C TYR A 310 -12.78 1.41 -14.44
N GLU A 311 -13.17 0.80 -15.56
CA GLU A 311 -14.32 -0.12 -15.58
C GLU A 311 -14.04 -1.33 -14.67
N PHE A 312 -12.87 -1.93 -14.80
CA PHE A 312 -12.44 -3.04 -13.95
C PHE A 312 -12.34 -2.62 -12.49
N ALA A 313 -11.71 -1.47 -12.19
CA ALA A 313 -11.61 -0.95 -10.84
C ALA A 313 -13.00 -0.74 -10.21
N THR A 314 -13.97 -0.26 -10.99
CA THR A 314 -15.35 -0.06 -10.55
C THR A 314 -16.03 -1.37 -10.20
N GLU A 315 -15.98 -2.35 -11.11
CA GLU A 315 -16.49 -3.70 -10.88
C GLU A 315 -15.85 -4.32 -9.63
N TYR A 316 -14.52 -4.26 -9.57
CA TYR A 316 -13.73 -4.83 -8.50
C TYR A 316 -14.07 -4.22 -7.12
N PHE A 317 -14.22 -2.89 -7.06
CA PHE A 317 -14.62 -2.18 -5.85
C PHE A 317 -15.99 -2.66 -5.34
N LEU A 318 -16.96 -2.80 -6.24
CA LEU A 318 -18.30 -3.25 -5.87
C LEU A 318 -18.36 -4.71 -5.43
N ASP A 319 -17.47 -5.55 -5.96
CA ASP A 319 -17.50 -6.99 -5.73
C ASP A 319 -16.74 -7.39 -4.45
N TYR A 320 -15.55 -6.80 -4.28
CA TYR A 320 -14.61 -7.20 -3.23
C TYR A 320 -14.55 -6.24 -2.05
N LEU A 321 -14.78 -4.94 -2.26
CA LEU A 321 -14.66 -3.93 -1.19
C LEU A 321 -16.02 -3.49 -0.64
N ALA A 322 -17.11 -3.66 -1.40
CA ALA A 322 -18.47 -3.39 -0.96
C ALA A 322 -19.22 -4.66 -0.55
N CYS A 323 -20.25 -4.48 0.26
CA CYS A 323 -21.24 -5.50 0.59
C CYS A 323 -22.65 -4.89 0.67
N PRO A 324 -23.70 -5.71 0.55
CA PRO A 324 -25.05 -5.28 0.89
C PRO A 324 -25.09 -4.75 2.31
N ARG A 325 -25.75 -3.61 2.50
CA ARG A 325 -25.87 -3.00 3.82
C ARG A 325 -26.52 -3.98 4.80
N ALA A 326 -25.94 -4.15 5.99
CA ALA A 326 -26.41 -5.09 7.02
C ALA A 326 -27.88 -4.89 7.46
N THR A 327 -28.50 -3.81 7.00
CA THR A 327 -29.82 -3.33 7.38
C THR A 327 -30.87 -3.52 6.28
N ALA A 328 -30.46 -4.07 5.14
CA ALA A 328 -31.37 -4.54 4.11
C ALA A 328 -32.23 -5.67 4.69
N THR A 329 -33.55 -5.47 4.73
CA THR A 329 -34.47 -6.54 5.12
C THR A 329 -34.38 -7.71 4.13
N GLU A 330 -34.80 -8.93 4.52
CA GLU A 330 -34.88 -10.10 3.60
C GLU A 330 -35.70 -9.81 2.32
N THR A 331 -36.56 -8.78 2.36
CA THR A 331 -37.35 -8.26 1.22
C THR A 331 -36.68 -7.16 0.39
N GLU A 332 -35.50 -6.69 0.78
CA GLU A 332 -34.72 -5.61 0.13
C GLU A 332 -33.39 -6.14 -0.43
N THR A 333 -33.42 -7.28 -1.09
CA THR A 333 -32.26 -7.81 -1.82
C THR A 333 -31.79 -6.80 -2.87
N VAL A 334 -30.49 -6.49 -2.89
CA VAL A 334 -29.87 -5.68 -3.95
C VAL A 334 -30.16 -6.35 -5.28
N THR A 335 -30.93 -5.70 -6.14
CA THR A 335 -31.29 -6.26 -7.44
C THR A 335 -30.12 -6.14 -8.41
N LYS A 336 -30.15 -6.91 -9.50
CA LYS A 336 -29.16 -6.75 -10.59
C LYS A 336 -29.17 -5.33 -11.15
N GLU A 337 -30.35 -4.72 -11.25
CA GLU A 337 -30.52 -3.35 -11.72
C GLU A 337 -29.92 -2.33 -10.73
N ASP A 338 -30.12 -2.51 -9.42
CA ASP A 338 -29.48 -1.65 -8.40
C ASP A 338 -27.95 -1.69 -8.52
N ARG A 339 -27.36 -2.88 -8.74
CA ARG A 339 -25.93 -3.06 -8.94
C ARG A 339 -25.43 -2.39 -10.22
N GLU A 340 -26.18 -2.48 -11.33
CA GLU A 340 -25.83 -1.82 -12.59
C GLU A 340 -25.90 -0.29 -12.50
N HIS A 341 -26.87 0.24 -11.75
CA HIS A 341 -26.91 1.68 -11.41
C HIS A 341 -25.76 2.10 -10.49
N ALA A 342 -25.38 1.27 -9.51
CA ALA A 342 -24.23 1.51 -8.66
C ALA A 342 -22.94 1.54 -9.47
N PHE A 343 -22.76 0.58 -10.38
CA PHE A 343 -21.64 0.52 -11.32
C PHE A 343 -21.52 1.81 -12.13
N ARG A 344 -22.59 2.21 -12.85
CA ARG A 344 -22.55 3.45 -13.65
C ARG A 344 -22.18 4.67 -12.81
N SER A 345 -22.75 4.79 -11.62
CA SER A 345 -22.48 5.92 -10.73
C SER A 345 -21.05 5.92 -10.18
N ALA A 346 -20.51 4.75 -9.82
CA ALA A 346 -19.15 4.60 -9.33
C ALA A 346 -18.12 4.80 -10.44
N PHE A 347 -18.39 4.28 -11.64
CA PHE A 347 -17.55 4.49 -12.82
C PHE A 347 -17.45 5.98 -13.16
N THR A 348 -18.57 6.71 -13.20
CA THR A 348 -18.56 8.16 -13.42
C THR A 348 -17.70 8.88 -12.39
N VAL A 349 -17.72 8.46 -11.12
CA VAL A 349 -16.87 9.04 -10.08
C VAL A 349 -15.39 8.83 -10.40
N ILE A 350 -14.97 7.61 -10.73
CA ILE A 350 -13.56 7.30 -11.02
C ILE A 350 -13.10 8.03 -12.30
N ASP A 351 -13.87 7.95 -13.38
CA ASP A 351 -13.58 8.59 -14.66
C ASP A 351 -13.52 10.12 -14.56
N GLU A 352 -14.50 10.76 -13.91
CA GLU A 352 -14.52 12.21 -13.75
C GLU A 352 -13.35 12.69 -12.90
N GLN A 353 -12.99 11.98 -11.84
CA GLN A 353 -11.84 12.38 -11.03
C GLN A 353 -10.57 12.39 -11.88
N TYR A 354 -10.30 11.33 -12.62
CA TYR A 354 -9.12 11.27 -13.49
C TYR A 354 -9.10 12.38 -14.55
N ARG A 355 -10.24 12.61 -15.23
CA ARG A 355 -10.35 13.65 -16.27
C ARG A 355 -10.21 15.07 -15.71
N LEU A 356 -10.79 15.35 -14.54
CA LEU A 356 -10.77 16.69 -13.93
C LEU A 356 -9.42 17.05 -13.32
N THR A 357 -8.60 16.06 -12.98
CA THR A 357 -7.29 16.26 -12.37
C THR A 357 -6.13 16.04 -13.34
N ASN A 358 -6.40 16.02 -14.65
CA ASN A 358 -5.39 15.78 -15.70
C ASN A 358 -4.54 14.52 -15.45
N GLY A 359 -5.16 13.44 -14.96
CA GLY A 359 -4.46 12.18 -14.66
C GLY A 359 -3.96 12.03 -13.23
N HIS A 360 -4.17 13.03 -12.36
CA HIS A 360 -3.75 12.98 -10.94
C HIS A 360 -4.94 12.88 -9.97
N PRO A 361 -5.73 11.78 -9.99
CA PRO A 361 -6.98 11.69 -9.25
C PRO A 361 -6.75 11.89 -7.76
N LYS A 362 -7.57 12.77 -7.15
CA LYS A 362 -7.57 12.96 -5.69
C LYS A 362 -8.33 11.84 -5.03
N PHE A 363 -7.60 10.89 -4.45
CA PHE A 363 -8.13 9.66 -3.90
C PHE A 363 -9.17 9.92 -2.81
N ALA A 364 -8.96 10.94 -1.98
CA ALA A 364 -9.88 11.32 -0.92
C ALA A 364 -11.22 11.81 -1.46
N VAL A 365 -11.20 12.60 -2.54
CA VAL A 365 -12.43 13.11 -3.17
C VAL A 365 -13.17 11.95 -3.83
N MET A 366 -12.45 11.15 -4.60
CA MET A 366 -12.96 9.95 -5.26
C MET A 366 -13.62 9.00 -4.26
N PHE A 367 -12.91 8.64 -3.19
CA PHE A 367 -13.40 7.68 -2.20
C PHE A 367 -14.62 8.21 -1.45
N ASN A 368 -14.63 9.50 -1.06
CA ASN A 368 -15.81 10.10 -0.44
C ASN A 368 -17.04 10.06 -1.36
N GLN A 369 -16.85 10.27 -2.66
CA GLN A 369 -17.92 10.16 -3.66
C GLN A 369 -18.38 8.70 -3.84
N LEU A 370 -17.45 7.74 -3.87
CA LEU A 370 -17.75 6.30 -3.92
C LEU A 370 -18.55 5.84 -2.69
N LEU A 371 -18.20 6.28 -1.48
CA LEU A 371 -19.01 6.03 -0.28
C LEU A 371 -20.44 6.60 -0.41
N GLY A 372 -20.57 7.75 -1.08
CA GLY A 372 -21.86 8.34 -1.43
C GLY A 372 -22.65 7.47 -2.41
N VAL A 373 -21.98 6.87 -3.40
CA VAL A 373 -22.58 5.90 -4.33
C VAL A 373 -23.09 4.68 -3.57
N LEU A 374 -22.22 4.02 -2.79
CA LEU A 374 -22.60 2.84 -2.01
C LEU A 374 -23.86 3.11 -1.17
N ALA A 375 -23.86 4.23 -0.42
CA ALA A 375 -24.97 4.61 0.43
C ALA A 375 -26.29 4.83 -0.34
N ARG A 376 -26.24 5.40 -1.56
CA ARG A 376 -27.43 5.58 -2.42
C ARG A 376 -27.98 4.27 -2.96
N HIS A 377 -27.10 3.30 -3.19
CA HIS A 377 -27.44 2.00 -3.77
C HIS A 377 -27.57 0.87 -2.75
N LYS A 378 -27.81 1.20 -1.47
CA LYS A 378 -28.01 0.23 -0.37
C LYS A 378 -26.81 -0.71 -0.16
N LEU A 379 -25.63 -0.28 -0.57
CA LEU A 379 -24.37 -0.94 -0.31
C LEU A 379 -23.64 -0.20 0.83
N GLU A 380 -22.70 -0.88 1.45
CA GLU A 380 -21.73 -0.28 2.34
C GLU A 380 -20.35 -0.89 2.10
N LEU A 381 -19.32 -0.26 2.65
CA LEU A 381 -17.97 -0.79 2.59
C LEU A 381 -17.87 -1.97 3.56
N ARG A 382 -17.19 -3.04 3.16
CA ARG A 382 -16.92 -4.17 4.04
C ARG A 382 -16.11 -3.74 5.27
N ALA A 383 -16.31 -4.44 6.38
CA ALA A 383 -15.57 -4.20 7.62
C ALA A 383 -14.06 -4.36 7.39
N GLY A 384 -13.24 -3.60 8.13
CA GLY A 384 -11.78 -3.61 8.01
C GLY A 384 -11.21 -2.53 7.09
N TYR A 385 -11.89 -2.19 5.99
CA TYR A 385 -11.35 -1.23 5.03
C TYR A 385 -11.55 0.25 5.42
N THR A 386 -12.57 0.57 6.22
CA THR A 386 -12.92 1.97 6.57
C THR A 386 -11.73 2.75 7.15
N ASN A 387 -10.99 2.15 8.09
CA ASN A 387 -9.85 2.81 8.73
C ASN A 387 -8.70 3.01 7.74
N ILE A 388 -8.47 2.04 6.85
CA ILE A 388 -7.43 2.12 5.82
C ILE A 388 -7.67 3.33 4.93
N PHE A 389 -8.88 3.44 4.36
CA PHE A 389 -9.22 4.57 3.52
C PHE A 389 -9.24 5.91 4.26
N LEU A 390 -9.63 5.93 5.55
CA LEU A 390 -9.62 7.17 6.34
C LEU A 390 -8.20 7.69 6.60
N THR A 391 -7.25 6.80 6.89
CA THR A 391 -5.85 7.17 7.01
C THR A 391 -5.29 7.63 5.68
N LEU A 392 -5.56 6.91 4.57
CA LEU A 392 -5.18 7.33 3.21
C LEU A 392 -5.64 8.77 2.93
N ILE A 393 -6.91 9.09 3.20
CA ILE A 393 -7.48 10.45 3.05
C ILE A 393 -6.72 11.48 3.90
N THR A 394 -6.38 11.12 5.14
CA THR A 394 -5.75 12.04 6.09
C THR A 394 -4.30 12.32 5.71
N VAL A 395 -3.57 11.28 5.30
CA VAL A 395 -2.18 11.37 4.85
C VAL A 395 -2.12 12.12 3.52
N GLU A 396 -2.96 11.78 2.54
CA GLU A 396 -3.07 12.50 1.26
C GLU A 396 -3.33 14.00 1.47
N GLY A 397 -4.23 14.35 2.39
CA GLY A 397 -4.50 15.75 2.73
C GLY A 397 -3.25 16.50 3.22
N TYR A 398 -2.37 15.82 3.97
CA TYR A 398 -1.11 16.39 4.42
C TYR A 398 -0.03 16.36 3.33
N LEU A 399 0.04 15.32 2.49
CA LEU A 399 0.93 15.26 1.33
C LEU A 399 0.73 16.47 0.41
N TYR A 400 -0.52 16.82 0.08
CA TYR A 400 -0.82 18.00 -0.72
C TYR A 400 -0.52 19.34 -0.02
N SER A 401 -0.39 19.34 1.31
CA SER A 401 0.06 20.52 2.05
C SER A 401 1.58 20.70 2.00
N LEU A 402 2.33 19.61 1.79
CA LEU A 402 3.77 19.61 1.56
C LEU A 402 4.10 19.95 0.11
N ASP A 403 3.42 19.30 -0.84
CA ASP A 403 3.56 19.52 -2.27
C ASP A 403 2.19 19.48 -2.96
N PRO A 404 1.62 20.64 -3.35
CA PRO A 404 0.34 20.71 -4.04
C PRO A 404 0.29 20.01 -5.39
N ASN A 405 1.45 19.74 -6.00
CA ASN A 405 1.59 19.04 -7.28
C ASN A 405 2.01 17.57 -7.09
N PHE A 406 2.00 17.07 -5.86
CA PHE A 406 2.40 15.70 -5.58
C PHE A 406 1.49 14.73 -6.33
N ASP A 407 2.11 13.89 -7.16
CA ASP A 407 1.41 12.85 -7.89
C ASP A 407 1.60 11.50 -7.21
N MET A 408 0.62 11.11 -6.40
CA MET A 408 0.61 9.80 -5.74
C MET A 408 0.53 8.65 -6.75
N VAL A 409 -0.13 8.85 -7.89
CA VAL A 409 -0.30 7.80 -8.91
C VAL A 409 1.04 7.51 -9.58
N GLU A 410 1.72 8.55 -10.05
CA GLU A 410 3.06 8.42 -10.62
C GLU A 410 4.07 7.91 -9.59
N ASN A 411 4.00 8.38 -8.34
CA ASN A 411 4.91 7.90 -7.30
C ASN A 411 4.70 6.42 -6.98
N ALA A 412 3.46 5.94 -6.89
CA ALA A 412 3.15 4.53 -6.69
C ALA A 412 3.49 3.65 -7.90
N ARG A 413 3.32 4.16 -9.13
CA ARG A 413 3.76 3.48 -10.35
C ARG A 413 5.27 3.32 -10.38
N ARG A 414 6.00 4.40 -10.11
CA ARG A 414 7.47 4.39 -10.07
C ARG A 414 8.01 3.50 -8.97
N LYS A 415 7.43 3.56 -7.76
CA LYS A 415 7.78 2.62 -6.69
C LYS A 415 7.51 1.19 -7.08
N ARG A 416 6.39 0.86 -7.73
CA ARG A 416 6.17 -0.50 -8.24
C ARG A 416 7.31 -0.97 -9.18
N ILE A 417 7.89 -0.05 -9.95
CA ILE A 417 9.02 -0.32 -10.84
C ILE A 417 10.34 -0.43 -10.05
N GLU A 418 10.58 0.43 -9.07
CA GLU A 418 11.79 0.46 -8.22
C GLU A 418 11.81 -0.68 -7.18
N ASP A 419 10.67 -0.97 -6.55
CA ASP A 419 10.46 -2.05 -5.58
C ASP A 419 10.32 -3.42 -6.24
N ASN A 420 10.19 -3.51 -7.57
CA ASN A 420 10.45 -4.77 -8.26
C ASN A 420 11.91 -5.15 -7.96
N GLU A 421 12.04 -6.15 -7.10
CA GLU A 421 13.15 -6.37 -6.15
C GLU A 421 14.54 -6.40 -6.80
N TYR A 422 14.60 -6.70 -8.09
CA TYR A 422 15.79 -6.83 -8.92
C TYR A 422 16.55 -5.52 -9.17
N THR A 423 15.92 -4.35 -9.12
CA THR A 423 16.66 -3.08 -9.32
C THR A 423 17.53 -2.70 -8.12
N SER A 424 17.28 -3.34 -6.97
CA SER A 424 17.95 -3.07 -5.68
C SER A 424 19.06 -4.07 -5.33
N VAL A 425 19.23 -5.15 -6.12
CA VAL A 425 20.28 -6.15 -5.90
C VAL A 425 21.64 -5.57 -6.29
N PRO A 426 22.66 -5.59 -5.40
CA PRO A 426 23.99 -5.10 -5.71
C PRO A 426 24.58 -5.78 -6.95
N GLU A 427 25.29 -5.02 -7.78
CA GLU A 427 25.89 -5.53 -9.02
C GLU A 427 26.82 -6.73 -8.77
N GLU A 428 27.64 -6.63 -7.72
CA GLU A 428 28.54 -7.70 -7.32
C GLU A 428 27.76 -8.98 -7.00
N ALA A 429 26.59 -8.89 -6.37
CA ALA A 429 25.75 -10.04 -6.08
C ALA A 429 25.15 -10.65 -7.36
N MET A 430 24.64 -9.82 -8.27
CA MET A 430 24.17 -10.30 -9.58
C MET A 430 25.28 -11.01 -10.36
N ASN A 431 26.51 -10.49 -10.35
CA ASN A 431 27.63 -11.08 -11.07
C ASN A 431 28.03 -12.44 -10.48
N LEU A 432 27.96 -12.59 -9.16
CA LEU A 432 28.21 -13.87 -8.48
C LEU A 432 27.18 -14.93 -8.83
N VAL A 433 25.90 -14.57 -8.97
CA VAL A 433 24.81 -15.54 -9.22
C VAL A 433 24.59 -15.79 -10.72
N LEU A 434 24.59 -14.74 -11.54
CA LEU A 434 24.23 -14.82 -12.97
C LEU A 434 25.45 -15.03 -13.88
N GLY A 435 26.67 -14.84 -13.37
CA GLY A 435 27.91 -14.97 -14.14
C GLY A 435 28.05 -13.92 -15.26
N GLU A 436 28.88 -14.24 -16.27
CA GLU A 436 29.24 -13.32 -17.36
C GLU A 436 28.03 -12.94 -18.25
N SER A 437 27.04 -13.83 -18.41
CA SER A 437 25.85 -13.55 -19.20
C SER A 437 24.95 -12.51 -18.53
N GLY A 438 25.04 -12.32 -17.21
CA GLY A 438 24.19 -11.43 -16.42
C GLY A 438 22.70 -11.62 -16.70
N THR A 439 22.29 -12.82 -17.09
CA THR A 439 20.94 -13.15 -17.52
C THR A 439 20.27 -13.96 -16.42
N TYR A 440 19.14 -13.48 -15.92
CA TYR A 440 18.37 -14.15 -14.86
C TYR A 440 17.21 -15.01 -15.40
N SER A 441 16.91 -14.91 -16.70
CA SER A 441 15.86 -15.70 -17.34
C SER A 441 16.29 -17.14 -17.64
N THR A 442 15.31 -18.00 -17.93
CA THR A 442 15.54 -19.42 -18.20
C THR A 442 16.44 -19.64 -19.43
N ALA A 443 17.43 -20.53 -19.29
CA ALA A 443 18.39 -20.87 -20.35
C ALA A 443 17.83 -21.95 -21.31
N TYR A 444 18.63 -22.42 -22.26
CA TYR A 444 18.26 -23.54 -23.16
C TYR A 444 19.33 -24.64 -23.13
N PHE A 445 19.10 -25.70 -22.36
CA PHE A 445 20.12 -26.73 -22.05
C PHE A 445 20.26 -27.82 -23.12
N LYS A 446 19.73 -27.63 -24.33
CA LYS A 446 19.81 -28.65 -25.38
C LYS A 446 21.25 -29.09 -25.62
N ASP A 447 21.55 -30.34 -25.28
CA ASP A 447 22.85 -30.99 -25.41
C ASP A 447 24.00 -30.23 -24.70
N THR A 448 23.74 -29.58 -23.56
CA THR A 448 24.78 -28.96 -22.71
C THR A 448 24.33 -28.90 -21.25
N ASP A 449 25.31 -28.96 -20.33
CA ASP A 449 25.10 -28.72 -18.89
C ASP A 449 25.73 -27.38 -18.45
N ASN A 450 26.28 -26.60 -19.38
CA ASN A 450 26.93 -25.32 -19.10
C ASN A 450 25.96 -24.15 -19.32
N ILE A 451 25.72 -23.35 -18.29
CA ILE A 451 24.76 -22.24 -18.35
C ILE A 451 25.09 -21.20 -19.43
N ASN A 452 26.37 -20.88 -19.66
CA ASN A 452 26.77 -19.87 -20.64
C ASN A 452 26.55 -20.39 -22.06
N GLU A 453 26.87 -21.66 -22.30
CA GLU A 453 26.54 -22.32 -23.57
C GLU A 453 25.02 -22.43 -23.76
N ALA A 454 24.27 -22.73 -22.69
CA ALA A 454 22.82 -22.79 -22.73
C ALA A 454 22.18 -21.43 -23.07
N TYR A 455 22.73 -20.32 -22.55
CA TYR A 455 22.31 -18.97 -22.94
C TYR A 455 22.66 -18.64 -24.39
N ALA A 456 23.85 -19.01 -24.85
CA ALA A 456 24.25 -18.83 -26.25
C ALA A 456 23.31 -19.61 -27.19
N LYS A 457 22.97 -20.86 -26.85
CA LYS A 457 22.01 -21.68 -27.59
C LYS A 457 20.61 -21.10 -27.57
N ARG A 458 20.14 -20.57 -26.44
CA ARG A 458 18.85 -19.87 -26.35
C ARG A 458 18.81 -18.68 -27.31
N ASN A 459 19.85 -17.83 -27.27
CA ASN A 459 19.92 -16.65 -28.14
C ASN A 459 20.00 -17.06 -29.62
N GLN A 460 20.72 -18.14 -29.94
CA GLN A 460 20.77 -18.70 -31.29
C GLN A 460 19.38 -19.20 -31.74
N PHE A 461 18.71 -20.00 -30.93
CA PHE A 461 17.37 -20.52 -31.21
C PHE A 461 16.37 -19.38 -31.45
N LEU A 462 16.37 -18.37 -30.57
CA LEU A 462 15.53 -17.19 -30.69
C LEU A 462 15.79 -16.44 -32.01
N LEU A 463 17.06 -16.09 -32.29
CA LEU A 463 17.40 -15.23 -33.42
C LEU A 463 17.34 -15.96 -34.76
N ASP A 464 17.82 -17.20 -34.83
CA ASP A 464 18.00 -17.95 -36.08
C ASP A 464 16.79 -18.82 -36.42
N ASP A 465 16.24 -19.54 -35.44
CA ASP A 465 15.18 -20.52 -35.68
C ASP A 465 13.78 -19.87 -35.57
N CYS A 466 13.55 -19.04 -34.55
CA CYS A 466 12.25 -18.41 -34.30
C CYS A 466 12.04 -17.14 -35.13
N LEU A 467 12.87 -16.11 -34.87
CA LEU A 467 12.71 -14.80 -35.53
C LEU A 467 13.25 -14.81 -36.96
N GLN A 468 14.32 -15.58 -37.21
CA GLN A 468 15.06 -15.59 -38.48
C GLN A 468 15.55 -14.17 -38.82
N VAL A 469 16.38 -13.63 -37.94
CA VAL A 469 16.88 -12.25 -38.02
C VAL A 469 17.76 -12.06 -39.25
N GLU A 470 17.40 -11.11 -40.11
CA GLU A 470 18.14 -10.77 -41.32
C GLU A 470 18.91 -9.45 -41.20
N THR A 471 19.95 -9.30 -42.01
CA THR A 471 20.74 -8.06 -42.08
C THR A 471 19.90 -6.88 -42.57
N GLY A 472 20.05 -5.73 -41.90
CA GLY A 472 19.36 -4.47 -42.23
C GLY A 472 17.92 -4.37 -41.72
N LYS A 473 17.44 -5.39 -41.00
CA LYS A 473 16.15 -5.40 -40.33
C LYS A 473 16.25 -4.85 -38.91
N ARG A 474 15.14 -4.31 -38.39
CA ARG A 474 15.10 -3.70 -37.06
C ARG A 474 14.58 -4.67 -36.01
N MET A 475 15.26 -4.74 -34.87
CA MET A 475 14.89 -5.56 -33.73
C MET A 475 14.76 -4.70 -32.47
N LEU A 476 13.64 -4.86 -31.78
CA LEU A 476 13.40 -4.30 -30.45
C LEU A 476 13.47 -5.42 -29.40
N ASP A 477 14.16 -5.19 -28.29
CA ASP A 477 14.19 -6.10 -27.14
C ASP A 477 13.62 -5.39 -25.91
N ILE A 478 12.51 -5.91 -25.36
CA ILE A 478 11.82 -5.33 -24.20
C ILE A 478 12.29 -6.06 -22.94
N GLY A 479 12.80 -5.30 -21.98
CA GLY A 479 13.51 -5.88 -20.84
C GLY A 479 14.87 -6.42 -21.27
N CYS A 480 15.62 -5.64 -22.05
CA CYS A 480 16.85 -6.09 -22.71
C CYS A 480 18.01 -6.45 -21.76
N GLY A 481 17.83 -6.22 -20.45
CA GLY A 481 18.84 -6.44 -19.44
C GLY A 481 20.14 -5.73 -19.80
N ARG A 482 21.25 -6.46 -19.72
CA ARG A 482 22.59 -5.99 -20.08
C ARG A 482 22.93 -6.08 -21.58
N GLY A 483 21.93 -6.28 -22.44
CA GLY A 483 22.02 -6.17 -23.89
C GLY A 483 22.67 -7.33 -24.63
N HIS A 484 22.84 -8.50 -24.00
CA HIS A 484 23.52 -9.65 -24.63
C HIS A 484 22.78 -10.17 -25.87
N LEU A 485 21.44 -10.26 -25.83
CA LEU A 485 20.65 -10.68 -26.99
C LEU A 485 20.78 -9.68 -28.14
N LEU A 486 20.70 -8.38 -27.84
CA LEU A 486 20.87 -7.30 -28.82
C LEU A 486 22.26 -7.34 -29.48
N LEU A 487 23.32 -7.63 -28.74
CA LEU A 487 24.65 -7.81 -29.33
C LEU A 487 24.72 -9.00 -30.30
N GLU A 488 24.07 -10.11 -29.97
CA GLU A 488 23.98 -11.27 -30.86
C GLU A 488 23.15 -10.98 -32.11
N ALA A 489 22.09 -10.17 -32.00
CA ALA A 489 21.32 -9.69 -33.14
C ALA A 489 22.14 -8.72 -34.02
N LYS A 490 22.90 -7.81 -33.41
CA LYS A 490 23.80 -6.87 -34.12
C LYS A 490 24.89 -7.61 -34.91
N LYS A 491 25.42 -8.73 -34.39
CA LYS A 491 26.36 -9.61 -35.11
C LYS A 491 25.75 -10.22 -36.38
N ARG A 492 24.42 -10.39 -36.43
CA ARG A 492 23.65 -10.83 -37.62
C ARG A 492 23.30 -9.68 -38.56
N GLY A 493 23.71 -8.46 -38.22
CA GLY A 493 23.51 -7.25 -39.01
C GLY A 493 22.15 -6.58 -38.80
N ALA A 494 21.43 -6.91 -37.72
CA ALA A 494 20.22 -6.20 -37.35
C ALA A 494 20.52 -4.80 -36.79
N ASP A 495 19.62 -3.88 -37.04
CA ASP A 495 19.53 -2.60 -36.35
C ASP A 495 18.78 -2.81 -35.03
N ILE A 496 19.37 -2.40 -33.91
CA ILE A 496 19.00 -2.89 -32.58
C ILE A 496 18.58 -1.76 -31.64
N LEU A 497 17.47 -1.97 -30.93
CA LEU A 497 16.97 -1.06 -29.89
C LEU A 497 16.57 -1.86 -28.66
N GLY A 498 16.96 -1.40 -27.47
CA GLY A 498 16.52 -1.98 -26.21
C GLY A 498 15.61 -1.05 -25.41
N ILE A 499 14.72 -1.64 -24.61
CA ILE A 499 13.97 -0.98 -23.54
C ILE A 499 14.38 -1.62 -22.21
N THR A 500 14.73 -0.80 -21.23
CA THR A 500 14.94 -1.22 -19.84
C THR A 500 14.34 -0.21 -18.88
N ILE A 501 13.83 -0.70 -17.75
CA ILE A 501 13.41 0.12 -16.60
C ILE A 501 14.57 0.48 -15.67
N SER A 502 15.75 -0.12 -15.88
CA SER A 502 16.93 0.08 -15.04
C SER A 502 17.87 1.13 -15.65
N PRO A 503 18.09 2.28 -15.00
CA PRO A 503 19.04 3.28 -15.50
C PRO A 503 20.48 2.73 -15.51
N TYR A 504 20.77 1.77 -14.65
CA TYR A 504 22.05 1.07 -14.63
C TYR A 504 22.24 0.18 -15.87
N GLU A 505 21.24 -0.64 -16.22
CA GLU A 505 21.31 -1.49 -17.41
C GLU A 505 21.41 -0.64 -18.69
N GLN A 506 20.75 0.52 -18.72
CA GLN A 506 20.90 1.48 -19.81
C GLN A 506 22.37 1.95 -19.92
N GLN A 507 23.02 2.31 -18.81
CA GLN A 507 24.42 2.72 -18.82
C GLN A 507 25.33 1.58 -19.31
N VAL A 508 25.15 0.36 -18.80
CA VAL A 508 25.91 -0.83 -19.23
C VAL A 508 25.75 -1.10 -20.73
N CYS A 509 24.54 -0.96 -21.26
CA CYS A 509 24.26 -1.11 -22.68
C CYS A 509 24.91 0.01 -23.50
N THR A 510 24.85 1.24 -23.01
CA THR A 510 25.47 2.41 -23.65
C THR A 510 26.98 2.24 -23.77
N ASP A 511 27.65 1.75 -22.71
CA ASP A 511 29.09 1.47 -22.70
C ASP A 511 29.48 0.37 -23.70
N LYS A 512 28.55 -0.56 -24.00
CA LYS A 512 28.68 -1.59 -25.04
C LYS A 512 28.30 -1.10 -26.45
N GLY A 513 27.90 0.17 -26.61
CA GLY A 513 27.47 0.73 -27.89
C GLY A 513 26.13 0.18 -28.39
N ILE A 514 25.21 -0.10 -27.47
CA ILE A 514 23.84 -0.55 -27.71
C ILE A 514 22.91 0.64 -27.44
N GLU A 515 22.02 0.94 -28.38
CA GLU A 515 20.99 1.97 -28.18
C GLU A 515 19.90 1.42 -27.26
N VAL A 516 19.69 2.07 -26.10
CA VAL A 516 18.72 1.64 -25.09
C VAL A 516 17.97 2.84 -24.51
N VAL A 517 16.66 2.66 -24.39
CA VAL A 517 15.74 3.63 -23.80
C VAL A 517 15.43 3.24 -22.35
N HIS A 518 15.57 4.19 -21.43
CA HIS A 518 15.18 4.03 -20.03
C HIS A 518 13.73 4.47 -19.83
N THR A 519 12.81 3.50 -19.92
CA THR A 519 11.36 3.71 -19.76
C THR A 519 10.68 2.34 -19.56
N SER A 520 9.44 2.35 -19.07
CA SER A 520 8.58 1.16 -19.14
C SER A 520 7.92 1.05 -20.51
N TRP A 521 7.53 -0.15 -20.93
CA TRP A 521 6.80 -0.31 -22.19
C TRP A 521 5.44 0.41 -22.15
N GLU A 522 4.83 0.53 -20.96
CA GLU A 522 3.59 1.28 -20.73
C GLU A 522 3.74 2.77 -21.07
N ASP A 523 4.87 3.37 -20.68
CA ASP A 523 5.11 4.81 -20.76
C ASP A 523 5.89 5.21 -22.02
N PHE A 524 6.41 4.23 -22.77
CA PHE A 524 7.25 4.44 -23.95
C PHE A 524 6.67 5.48 -24.93
N GLU A 525 5.35 5.49 -25.12
CA GLU A 525 4.69 6.41 -26.05
C GLU A 525 4.53 7.82 -25.50
N GLU A 526 4.36 7.94 -24.19
CA GLU A 526 4.31 9.23 -23.52
C GLU A 526 5.70 9.88 -23.50
N ASP A 527 6.72 9.08 -23.15
CA ASP A 527 8.09 9.54 -23.01
C ASP A 527 8.76 9.84 -24.36
N HIS A 528 8.46 9.04 -25.38
CA HIS A 528 9.18 9.07 -26.66
C HIS A 528 8.31 9.30 -27.91
N GLY A 529 6.99 9.10 -27.83
CA GLY A 529 6.06 9.20 -28.96
C GLY A 529 6.37 8.24 -30.11
N ASP A 530 5.78 8.49 -31.29
CA ASP A 530 6.02 7.70 -32.51
C ASP A 530 7.40 8.01 -33.17
N ARG A 531 8.38 8.51 -32.40
CA ARG A 531 9.73 8.86 -32.91
C ARG A 531 10.51 7.62 -33.35
N TYR A 532 10.18 6.46 -32.79
CA TYR A 532 10.78 5.18 -33.15
C TYR A 532 9.99 4.51 -34.26
N ALA A 533 10.71 4.02 -35.26
CA ALA A 533 10.09 3.37 -36.40
C ALA A 533 9.67 1.94 -36.05
N ARG A 534 8.71 1.40 -36.81
CA ARG A 534 8.24 0.02 -36.64
C ARG A 534 9.37 -0.99 -36.82
N HIS A 535 9.37 -2.05 -36.04
CA HIS A 535 10.38 -3.09 -36.02
C HIS A 535 9.95 -4.28 -36.89
N ASP A 536 10.93 -5.01 -37.40
CA ASP A 536 10.70 -6.30 -38.08
C ASP A 536 10.57 -7.42 -37.04
N TYR A 537 11.27 -7.27 -35.91
CA TYR A 537 11.29 -8.23 -34.82
C TYR A 537 11.12 -7.56 -33.46
N ILE A 538 10.38 -8.20 -32.55
CA ILE A 538 10.34 -7.83 -31.13
C ILE A 538 10.62 -9.07 -30.28
N SER A 539 11.46 -8.96 -29.25
CA SER A 539 11.65 -10.01 -28.24
C SER A 539 11.20 -9.55 -26.85
N ILE A 540 10.60 -10.48 -26.11
CA ILE A 540 10.30 -10.36 -24.69
C ILE A 540 10.70 -11.68 -24.03
N VAL A 541 11.52 -11.61 -22.98
CA VAL A 541 12.02 -12.79 -22.26
C VAL A 541 11.73 -12.65 -20.78
N GLU A 542 10.71 -13.37 -20.31
CA GLU A 542 10.29 -13.52 -18.89
C GLU A 542 9.97 -12.20 -18.20
N VAL A 543 9.34 -11.30 -18.94
CA VAL A 543 8.87 -10.00 -18.43
C VAL A 543 7.38 -10.05 -18.08
N LEU A 544 6.60 -10.98 -18.64
CA LEU A 544 5.14 -10.97 -18.48
C LEU A 544 4.68 -11.45 -17.10
N SER A 545 5.50 -12.22 -16.40
CA SER A 545 5.31 -12.62 -15.01
C SER A 545 5.15 -11.42 -14.06
N HIS A 546 5.67 -10.25 -14.43
CA HIS A 546 5.55 -8.98 -13.71
C HIS A 546 4.30 -8.16 -14.07
N LEU A 547 3.47 -8.65 -15.01
CA LEU A 547 2.23 -7.96 -15.38
C LEU A 547 1.26 -7.85 -14.19
N GLY A 548 1.39 -8.63 -13.13
CA GLY A 548 0.61 -8.47 -11.91
C GLY A 548 0.98 -9.51 -10.88
N SER A 549 0.24 -9.59 -9.78
CA SER A 549 0.30 -10.71 -8.83
C SER A 549 -0.60 -11.87 -9.28
N LEU A 550 -0.41 -13.05 -8.68
CA LEU A 550 -1.29 -14.22 -8.89
C LEU A 550 -2.76 -13.89 -8.61
N HIS A 551 -3.00 -13.03 -7.62
CA HIS A 551 -4.33 -12.54 -7.28
C HIS A 551 -4.93 -11.67 -8.36
N GLU A 552 -4.16 -10.72 -8.87
CA GLU A 552 -4.56 -9.90 -10.02
C GLU A 552 -4.81 -10.77 -11.27
N ASN A 553 -4.08 -11.88 -11.44
CA ASN A 553 -4.36 -12.82 -12.52
C ASN A 553 -5.69 -13.54 -12.32
N ARG A 554 -5.90 -14.12 -11.14
CA ARG A 554 -7.13 -14.84 -10.79
C ARG A 554 -8.38 -14.00 -10.97
N VAL A 555 -8.30 -12.69 -10.69
CA VAL A 555 -9.42 -11.76 -10.83
C VAL A 555 -9.52 -11.10 -12.23
N GLY A 556 -8.63 -11.44 -13.15
CA GLY A 556 -8.70 -11.06 -14.57
C GLY A 556 -7.97 -9.77 -14.97
N LEU A 557 -7.22 -9.13 -14.06
CA LEU A 557 -6.49 -7.90 -14.37
C LEU A 557 -5.26 -8.17 -15.26
N VAL A 558 -4.54 -9.27 -15.04
CA VAL A 558 -3.39 -9.65 -15.88
C VAL A 558 -3.80 -9.84 -17.33
N ALA A 559 -4.97 -10.43 -17.61
CA ALA A 559 -5.48 -10.58 -18.97
C ALA A 559 -5.69 -9.21 -19.67
N LYS A 560 -6.17 -8.19 -18.94
CA LYS A 560 -6.34 -6.83 -19.48
C LYS A 560 -5.00 -6.13 -19.75
N ARG A 561 -4.01 -6.35 -18.86
CA ARG A 561 -2.63 -5.86 -19.05
C ARG A 561 -1.96 -6.53 -20.24
N LEU A 562 -2.18 -7.83 -20.41
CA LEU A 562 -1.67 -8.60 -21.54
C LEU A 562 -2.29 -8.16 -22.88
N ASP A 563 -3.61 -7.97 -22.97
CA ASP A 563 -4.24 -7.44 -24.20
C ASP A 563 -3.69 -6.05 -24.57
N ARG A 564 -3.49 -5.17 -23.58
CA ARG A 564 -2.86 -3.86 -23.79
C ARG A 564 -1.45 -3.99 -24.35
N LEU A 565 -0.62 -4.88 -23.80
CA LEU A 565 0.72 -5.15 -24.30
C LEU A 565 0.70 -5.71 -25.73
N ILE A 566 -0.13 -6.71 -26.01
CA ILE A 566 -0.22 -7.32 -27.34
C ILE A 566 -0.69 -6.30 -28.38
N ALA A 567 -1.67 -5.46 -28.05
CA ALA A 567 -2.08 -4.34 -28.89
C ALA A 567 -0.94 -3.33 -29.11
N TRP A 568 -0.16 -3.04 -28.07
CA TRP A 568 1.01 -2.17 -28.17
C TRP A 568 2.05 -2.75 -29.13
N LEU A 569 2.38 -4.04 -29.00
CA LEU A 569 3.33 -4.77 -29.86
C LEU A 569 2.89 -4.74 -31.33
N HIS A 570 1.61 -4.99 -31.61
CA HIS A 570 1.07 -4.99 -32.97
C HIS A 570 1.30 -3.65 -33.68
N LYS A 571 1.06 -2.51 -32.99
CA LYS A 571 1.31 -1.17 -33.56
C LYS A 571 2.79 -0.91 -33.86
N ARG A 572 3.72 -1.60 -33.19
CA ARG A 572 5.18 -1.40 -33.32
C ARG A 572 5.83 -2.36 -34.31
N LEU A 573 5.09 -3.32 -34.84
CA LEU A 573 5.59 -4.21 -35.88
C LEU A 573 5.23 -3.72 -37.28
N VAL A 574 6.12 -3.99 -38.23
CA VAL A 574 5.79 -3.96 -39.66
C VAL A 574 4.81 -5.10 -39.99
N PRO A 575 4.02 -5.01 -41.06
CA PRO A 575 3.22 -6.14 -41.54
C PRO A 575 4.09 -7.39 -41.77
N GLY A 576 3.68 -8.53 -41.21
CA GLY A 576 4.46 -9.78 -41.25
C GLY A 576 5.69 -9.80 -40.32
N GLY A 577 5.90 -8.76 -39.52
CA GLY A 577 6.91 -8.75 -38.47
C GLY A 577 6.59 -9.76 -37.36
N LYS A 578 7.61 -10.19 -36.62
CA LYS A 578 7.49 -11.28 -35.64
C LYS A 578 7.74 -10.81 -34.20
N VAL A 579 6.99 -11.35 -33.25
CA VAL A 579 7.29 -11.29 -31.82
C VAL A 579 7.76 -12.66 -31.35
N TYR A 580 8.83 -12.69 -30.57
CA TYR A 580 9.20 -13.84 -29.76
C TYR A 580 8.88 -13.55 -28.29
N LEU A 581 8.11 -14.44 -27.67
CA LEU A 581 7.78 -14.41 -26.25
C LEU A 581 8.35 -15.67 -25.59
N GLN A 582 9.30 -15.54 -24.68
CA GLN A 582 9.64 -16.61 -23.74
C GLN A 582 9.04 -16.24 -22.39
N GLU A 583 8.22 -17.11 -21.80
CA GLU A 583 7.52 -16.75 -20.57
C GLU A 583 7.28 -17.93 -19.64
N LEU A 584 7.38 -17.65 -18.34
CA LEU A 584 6.92 -18.55 -17.28
C LEU A 584 5.41 -18.48 -17.19
N THR A 585 4.77 -19.63 -17.34
CA THR A 585 3.32 -19.76 -17.33
C THR A 585 2.86 -20.74 -16.28
N ILE A 586 1.61 -20.58 -15.84
CA ILE A 586 0.93 -21.54 -14.97
C ILE A 586 -0.27 -22.16 -15.66
N ASP A 587 -0.66 -23.33 -15.17
CA ASP A 587 -1.79 -24.08 -15.70
C ASP A 587 -3.14 -23.39 -15.38
N TYR A 588 -4.04 -23.32 -16.36
CA TYR A 588 -5.37 -22.75 -16.18
C TYR A 588 -6.18 -23.42 -15.07
N ASP A 589 -6.09 -24.75 -14.96
CA ASP A 589 -6.78 -25.51 -13.92
C ASP A 589 -6.19 -25.20 -12.54
N PHE A 590 -4.92 -24.79 -12.44
CA PHE A 590 -4.32 -24.40 -11.17
C PHE A 590 -4.95 -23.12 -10.63
N LEU A 591 -5.06 -22.07 -11.44
CA LEU A 591 -5.60 -20.77 -11.00
C LEU A 591 -7.10 -20.78 -10.69
N THR A 592 -7.86 -21.65 -11.37
CA THR A 592 -9.32 -21.58 -11.36
C THR A 592 -9.99 -22.64 -10.50
N ASN A 593 -9.28 -23.70 -10.09
CA ASN A 593 -9.86 -24.81 -9.34
C ASN A 593 -9.99 -24.51 -7.83
N PRO A 594 -11.20 -24.50 -7.25
CA PRO A 594 -11.40 -24.25 -5.81
C PRO A 594 -10.75 -25.28 -4.89
N GLN A 595 -10.48 -26.51 -5.37
CA GLN A 595 -9.80 -27.54 -4.59
C GLN A 595 -8.31 -27.26 -4.40
N ARG A 596 -7.74 -26.37 -5.23
CA ARG A 596 -6.35 -25.92 -5.15
C ARG A 596 -6.18 -24.61 -4.40
N GLU A 597 -7.22 -24.13 -3.70
CA GLU A 597 -7.17 -22.87 -2.94
C GLU A 597 -6.00 -22.83 -1.95
N ALA A 598 -5.72 -23.94 -1.26
CA ALA A 598 -4.59 -24.02 -0.33
C ALA A 598 -3.23 -23.95 -1.06
N ASP A 599 -3.11 -24.58 -2.23
CA ASP A 599 -1.90 -24.54 -3.04
C ASP A 599 -1.67 -23.14 -3.63
N TYR A 600 -2.75 -22.49 -4.06
CA TYR A 600 -2.76 -21.11 -4.52
C TYR A 600 -2.36 -20.13 -3.41
N GLN A 601 -2.89 -20.30 -2.20
CA GLN A 601 -2.53 -19.49 -1.04
C GLN A 601 -1.05 -19.66 -0.71
N ARG A 602 -0.56 -20.91 -0.66
CA ARG A 602 0.88 -21.18 -0.47
C ARG A 602 1.73 -20.53 -1.56
N LEU A 603 1.36 -20.69 -2.83
CA LEU A 603 2.08 -20.07 -3.95
C LEU A 603 2.11 -18.54 -3.83
N THR A 604 1.00 -17.92 -3.42
CA THR A 604 0.93 -16.46 -3.21
C THR A 604 1.72 -16.00 -1.96
N GLU A 605 1.91 -16.87 -0.98
CA GLU A 605 2.80 -16.61 0.18
C GLU A 605 4.28 -16.78 -0.18
N ASP A 606 4.58 -17.69 -1.09
CA ASP A 606 5.94 -17.96 -1.55
C ASP A 606 6.40 -16.99 -2.64
N LEU A 607 5.47 -16.55 -3.50
CA LEU A 607 5.69 -15.66 -4.65
C LEU A 607 4.66 -14.51 -4.68
N PRO A 608 4.61 -13.64 -3.67
CA PRO A 608 3.55 -12.61 -3.54
C PRO A 608 3.55 -11.55 -4.65
N TRP A 609 4.67 -11.38 -5.36
CA TRP A 609 4.89 -10.31 -6.34
C TRP A 609 4.81 -10.80 -7.80
N VAL A 610 4.61 -12.09 -8.01
CA VAL A 610 4.66 -12.73 -9.33
C VAL A 610 3.24 -13.12 -9.74
N GLY A 611 2.88 -12.93 -11.01
CA GLY A 611 1.52 -13.14 -11.48
C GLY A 611 1.33 -14.17 -12.56
N PHE A 612 2.42 -14.66 -13.16
CA PHE A 612 2.50 -15.68 -14.21
C PHE A 612 1.31 -15.75 -15.17
N THR A 613 1.52 -15.48 -16.44
CA THR A 613 0.44 -15.63 -17.43
C THR A 613 0.07 -17.11 -17.67
N MET A 614 -1.07 -17.34 -18.29
CA MET A 614 -1.43 -18.65 -18.84
C MET A 614 -1.16 -18.66 -20.34
N LEU A 615 -0.77 -19.80 -20.90
CA LEU A 615 -0.57 -19.91 -22.35
C LEU A 615 -1.84 -19.50 -23.11
N GLU A 616 -3.00 -19.96 -22.65
CA GLU A 616 -4.32 -19.66 -23.21
C GLU A 616 -4.62 -18.15 -23.17
N GLN A 617 -4.11 -17.41 -22.17
CA GLN A 617 -4.25 -15.95 -22.12
C GLN A 617 -3.40 -15.28 -23.19
N ILE A 618 -2.18 -15.76 -23.42
CA ILE A 618 -1.32 -15.28 -24.52
C ILE A 618 -1.99 -15.55 -25.86
N GLU A 619 -2.51 -16.76 -26.06
CA GLU A 619 -3.22 -17.15 -27.27
C GLU A 619 -4.46 -16.28 -27.51
N THR A 620 -5.26 -16.05 -26.47
CA THR A 620 -6.48 -15.23 -26.55
C THR A 620 -6.15 -13.76 -26.82
N ALA A 621 -5.12 -13.19 -26.18
CA ALA A 621 -4.73 -11.79 -26.39
C ALA A 621 -4.11 -11.57 -27.78
N ALA A 622 -3.41 -12.59 -28.30
CA ALA A 622 -2.83 -12.60 -29.65
C ALA A 622 -3.89 -12.72 -30.75
N ASP A 623 -5.08 -13.25 -30.45
CA ASP A 623 -6.15 -13.43 -31.42
C ASP A 623 -6.49 -12.12 -32.14
N GLU A 624 -6.93 -12.24 -33.39
CA GLU A 624 -7.19 -11.14 -34.34
C GLU A 624 -5.97 -10.28 -34.76
N ARG A 625 -4.93 -10.18 -33.94
CA ARG A 625 -3.74 -9.33 -34.18
C ARG A 625 -2.53 -10.10 -34.68
N PHE A 626 -2.39 -11.35 -34.25
CA PHE A 626 -1.23 -12.18 -34.54
C PHE A 626 -1.62 -13.61 -34.91
N ARG A 627 -0.85 -14.22 -35.82
CA ARG A 627 -0.84 -15.66 -36.02
C ARG A 627 0.24 -16.27 -35.15
N ILE A 628 -0.13 -17.26 -34.34
CA ILE A 628 0.85 -18.08 -33.62
C ILE A 628 1.48 -19.05 -34.61
N THR A 629 2.76 -18.88 -34.91
CA THR A 629 3.48 -19.69 -35.91
C THR A 629 4.25 -20.84 -35.28
N ALA A 630 4.62 -20.69 -34.00
CA ALA A 630 5.23 -21.75 -33.21
C ALA A 630 4.92 -21.55 -31.72
N CYS A 631 4.80 -22.66 -31.00
CA CYS A 631 4.74 -22.71 -29.55
C CYS A 631 5.58 -23.91 -29.09
N HIS A 632 6.61 -23.65 -28.31
CA HIS A 632 7.52 -24.68 -27.83
C HIS A 632 7.46 -24.76 -26.30
N ASP A 633 7.16 -25.95 -25.79
CA ASP A 633 7.31 -26.27 -24.36
C ASP A 633 8.78 -26.61 -24.08
N HIS A 634 9.40 -25.78 -23.24
CA HIS A 634 10.77 -25.95 -22.77
C HIS A 634 10.83 -26.01 -21.24
N SER A 635 9.77 -26.48 -20.59
CA SER A 635 9.68 -26.57 -19.13
C SER A 635 10.80 -27.42 -18.51
N ALA A 636 11.39 -28.34 -19.29
CA ALA A 636 12.55 -29.12 -18.88
C ALA A 636 13.82 -28.27 -18.61
N ASP A 637 13.90 -27.04 -19.12
CA ASP A 637 15.03 -26.12 -18.91
C ASP A 637 14.95 -25.37 -17.56
N LEU A 638 13.78 -25.38 -16.88
CA LEU A 638 13.55 -24.63 -15.65
C LEU A 638 14.40 -25.12 -14.49
N VAL A 639 14.27 -26.42 -14.15
CA VAL A 639 14.97 -27.02 -13.00
C VAL A 639 16.49 -26.88 -13.13
N PRO A 640 17.13 -27.19 -14.27
CA PRO A 640 18.57 -26.99 -14.44
C PRO A 640 19.00 -25.52 -14.31
N THR A 641 18.16 -24.56 -14.74
CA THR A 641 18.45 -23.13 -14.58
C THR A 641 18.46 -22.74 -13.10
N TYR A 642 17.40 -23.10 -12.36
CA TYR A 642 17.28 -22.73 -10.95
C TYR A 642 18.27 -23.50 -10.06
N ASP A 643 18.59 -24.75 -10.40
CA ASP A 643 19.67 -25.52 -9.76
C ASP A 643 21.02 -24.81 -9.89
N TYR A 644 21.31 -24.23 -11.07
CA TYR A 644 22.51 -23.42 -11.27
C TYR A 644 22.52 -22.18 -10.36
N PHE A 645 21.42 -21.41 -10.34
CA PHE A 645 21.35 -20.21 -9.49
C PHE A 645 21.48 -20.53 -7.99
N LEU A 646 20.79 -21.56 -7.50
CA LEU A 646 20.93 -22.02 -6.12
C LEU A 646 22.35 -22.48 -5.84
N GLY A 647 22.98 -23.19 -6.78
CA GLY A 647 24.37 -23.58 -6.68
C GLY A 647 25.33 -22.39 -6.54
N GLN A 648 25.11 -21.31 -7.29
CA GLN A 648 25.90 -20.08 -7.14
C GLN A 648 25.63 -19.36 -5.83
N ILE A 649 24.36 -19.29 -5.39
CA ILE A 649 24.00 -18.71 -4.10
C ILE A 649 24.67 -19.47 -2.96
N ASP A 650 24.62 -20.81 -2.97
CA ASP A 650 25.26 -21.64 -1.96
C ASP A 650 26.78 -21.54 -1.99
N HIS A 651 27.38 -21.49 -3.19
CA HIS A 651 28.82 -21.33 -3.35
C HIS A 651 29.31 -19.97 -2.82
N HIS A 652 28.50 -18.92 -2.95
CA HIS A 652 28.85 -17.55 -2.60
C HIS A 652 28.12 -17.01 -1.36
N ASP A 653 27.45 -17.84 -0.56
CA ASP A 653 26.58 -17.41 0.55
C ASP A 653 27.26 -16.43 1.51
N GLU A 654 28.48 -16.72 1.96
CA GLU A 654 29.23 -15.85 2.88
C GLU A 654 29.46 -14.46 2.28
N LYS A 655 29.81 -14.39 1.00
CA LYS A 655 30.08 -13.14 0.30
C LYS A 655 28.78 -12.40 -0.02
N LEU A 656 27.73 -13.10 -0.43
CA LEU A 656 26.40 -12.54 -0.67
C LEU A 656 25.83 -11.92 0.60
N ARG A 657 25.96 -12.57 1.76
CA ARG A 657 25.53 -12.02 3.06
C ARG A 657 26.31 -10.77 3.49
N GLN A 658 27.51 -10.55 2.97
CA GLN A 658 28.30 -9.33 3.25
C GLN A 658 27.87 -8.14 2.39
N ILE A 659 27.34 -8.39 1.19
CA ILE A 659 27.06 -7.34 0.19
C ILE A 659 25.57 -7.09 -0.02
N MET A 660 24.72 -8.09 0.24
CA MET A 660 23.26 -7.99 0.20
C MET A 660 22.69 -7.76 1.59
N ARG A 661 21.50 -7.15 1.66
CA ARG A 661 20.74 -7.14 2.91
C ARG A 661 20.34 -8.58 3.26
N PRO A 662 20.40 -9.01 4.54
CA PRO A 662 20.11 -10.39 4.93
C PRO A 662 18.70 -10.86 4.52
N ASP A 663 17.70 -10.00 4.70
CA ASP A 663 16.31 -10.24 4.30
C ASP A 663 16.17 -10.44 2.78
N MET A 664 16.89 -9.64 1.98
CA MET A 664 16.87 -9.72 0.53
C MET A 664 17.46 -11.03 0.01
N LEU A 665 18.60 -11.50 0.55
CA LEU A 665 19.19 -12.76 0.11
C LEU A 665 18.27 -13.95 0.43
N ASP A 666 17.69 -13.98 1.63
CA ASP A 666 16.80 -15.06 2.04
C ASP A 666 15.49 -15.05 1.21
N MET A 667 15.00 -13.86 0.84
CA MET A 667 13.85 -13.68 -0.04
C MET A 667 14.13 -14.16 -1.48
N VAL A 668 15.22 -13.72 -2.11
CA VAL A 668 15.63 -14.19 -3.45
C VAL A 668 15.84 -15.70 -3.47
N ARG A 669 16.48 -16.24 -2.42
CA ARG A 669 16.64 -17.69 -2.26
C ARG A 669 15.30 -18.39 -2.15
N LYS A 670 14.36 -17.86 -1.35
CA LYS A 670 13.01 -18.41 -1.20
C LYS A 670 12.27 -18.44 -2.55
N GLU A 671 12.37 -17.35 -3.32
CA GLU A 671 11.77 -17.25 -4.65
C GLU A 671 12.32 -18.30 -5.61
N ILE A 672 13.65 -18.43 -5.71
CA ILE A 672 14.28 -19.41 -6.61
C ILE A 672 13.94 -20.86 -6.18
N VAL A 673 13.91 -21.14 -4.87
CA VAL A 673 13.47 -22.43 -4.34
C VAL A 673 12.01 -22.70 -4.74
N ALA A 674 11.13 -21.73 -4.58
CA ALA A 674 9.74 -21.86 -4.99
C ALA A 674 9.63 -22.12 -6.51
N TYR A 675 10.29 -21.31 -7.36
CA TYR A 675 10.29 -21.55 -8.80
C TYR A 675 10.77 -22.95 -9.17
N ARG A 676 11.86 -23.41 -8.56
CA ARG A 676 12.38 -24.78 -8.74
C ARG A 676 11.34 -25.84 -8.34
N GLU A 677 10.78 -25.75 -7.14
CA GLU A 677 9.81 -26.72 -6.61
C GLU A 677 8.53 -26.77 -7.45
N TYR A 678 7.99 -25.61 -7.84
CA TYR A 678 6.79 -25.53 -8.66
C TYR A 678 7.04 -25.97 -10.10
N SER A 679 8.27 -25.83 -10.61
CA SER A 679 8.68 -26.41 -11.89
C SER A 679 8.75 -27.93 -11.83
N GLU A 680 9.33 -28.51 -10.77
CA GLU A 680 9.37 -29.97 -10.56
C GLU A 680 7.98 -30.60 -10.42
N GLN A 681 7.04 -29.87 -9.82
CA GLN A 681 5.64 -30.28 -9.68
C GLN A 681 4.83 -30.10 -10.99
N GLY A 682 5.41 -29.47 -12.02
CA GLY A 682 4.73 -29.15 -13.28
C GLY A 682 3.68 -28.05 -13.16
N VAL A 683 3.71 -27.26 -12.08
CA VAL A 683 2.85 -26.09 -11.88
C VAL A 683 3.34 -24.93 -12.73
N LEU A 684 4.66 -24.69 -12.71
CA LEU A 684 5.32 -23.74 -13.60
C LEU A 684 5.77 -24.43 -14.88
N LYS A 685 5.47 -23.79 -16.01
CA LYS A 685 5.86 -24.22 -17.35
C LYS A 685 6.58 -23.10 -18.08
N LEU A 686 7.48 -23.44 -18.99
CA LEU A 686 8.17 -22.48 -19.83
C LEU A 686 7.70 -22.62 -21.28
N HIS A 687 7.06 -21.59 -21.81
CA HIS A 687 6.65 -21.55 -23.21
C HIS A 687 7.46 -20.52 -23.99
N ARG A 688 7.89 -20.91 -25.19
CA ARG A 688 8.48 -20.02 -26.21
C ARG A 688 7.51 -19.92 -27.38
N VAL A 689 6.86 -18.77 -27.52
CA VAL A 689 5.79 -18.52 -28.49
C VAL A 689 6.27 -17.53 -29.55
N VAL A 690 6.00 -17.84 -30.82
CA VAL A 690 6.32 -16.96 -31.95
C VAL A 690 5.02 -16.45 -32.57
N LEU A 691 4.85 -15.14 -32.52
CA LEU A 691 3.70 -14.42 -33.07
C LEU A 691 4.10 -13.73 -34.37
N GLU A 692 3.31 -13.86 -35.42
CA GLU A 692 3.49 -13.15 -36.69
C GLU A 692 2.35 -12.15 -36.88
N SER A 693 2.68 -10.87 -37.11
CA SER A 693 1.68 -9.80 -37.22
C SER A 693 0.73 -10.01 -38.39
N ILE A 694 -0.58 -9.97 -38.11
CA ILE A 694 -1.63 -10.02 -39.12
C ILE A 694 -1.83 -8.61 -39.68
N GLY A 695 -1.49 -8.44 -40.96
CA GLY A 695 -1.95 -7.36 -41.86
C GLY A 695 -1.71 -5.94 -41.39
#